data_AF-A0AAU9TCQ1-F1
#
_entry.id   AF-A0AAU9TCQ1-F1
#
_cell.length_a   1.000
_cell.length_b   1.000
_cell.length_c   1.000
_cell.angle_alpha   90.00
_cell.angle_beta   90.00
_cell.angle_gamma   90.00
#
_symmetry.space_group_name_H-M   'P 1'
#
loop_
_entity.id
_entity.type
_entity.pdbx_description
1 polymer ?
#
loop_
_entity_poly.entity_id
_entity_poly.type
_entity_poly.pdbx_seq_one_letter_code
_entity_poly.pdbx_strand_id
1 'polypeptide(L)'
;MDLSRFVLVVIAFRAIAAVFSKRFLKSYSESTTSESREPQTNDGYNHENSHRKTRRKKPRTKAVLVQPVEGRTYADLLKEIKNKVNPTKSGVDIKSIRQTKNGGVLLEMGRKTKDSTAFTDAVRSATTSIGTVKTLTPTTTIEILDLDGVSTEDDVREALKRDFTTSLEIKRVNLTKTTPRGQRAAFCEIDETNAIKALDKARIKIGWINCRIRPVVRITRCNRCLGYGHPTRTCKGPDRSKCCYKCGGENHKSVDCVEQPKCFLCASDKDAKNGLPHISGSGICKNLLRQRVFEDNTDVCIICEQHSNLGDKTWFTDETNTAAIWIVSPNKVTIINSGRGAGFVWIKTSMTYIMSVYLSPNEGISAFRQKLSNIEDAINDFNGEIIVAGDFNAKSAEWGAVFSNTRGNEVADFAARLDLTVLNTGNTSTFRRPGYQEYILDISLGTPKIARMIKNWIVSEDYSGSDHQHIKFSVEVSSTTATQQGPKERKWNARKLDQEALRKSLSQSWSTLKFHPTPNTRSETERLVLTVMKAISTSCDASMPRLKNRAMHRPVYWWTPEISALRERCHELRRRVTRTAKHSSYLAIYSSEYKKAKKDLNQTIKASKATLWKEICNDLDKDIWGKAYQIVVKKLGKAIPEAPKPPSIMNNIVAELFPKHPPREKRNYTNSGEISPFTVKELQNVARTLKSGKAPGPDGIPTSVIKIIAQDFPDLLLNVYNACLVTGTFATVWKRQRLVLLDKGKGIPLTPSSFRPLCMLDTAGKLLEKLIQARLRSDIDSVGGFVESQHGFRKKRSTIGAINKVIGITADAWSGSLKSRKVCILLTLDVKNAFNSAKWDDILDALEHRFRIKKENLAMIDDYLDTRTLIVKTTEGSREFQMTAGVPQGSVMGPDLWNANYDELLEIPLPKQHTLCNTRIFVFTKANQLTLSEEFISLHSSDVIFIKYA
;
A
#
# COMPACT_ATOMS: atom_id res chain seq x y z
N MET A 1 -20.14 58.34 -9.53
CA MET A 1 -18.77 57.99 -9.07
C MET A 1 -18.42 56.65 -9.70
N ASP A 2 -17.24 56.53 -10.31
CA ASP A 2 -16.94 55.41 -11.20
C ASP A 2 -16.08 54.33 -10.50
N LEU A 3 -16.43 53.06 -10.70
CA LEU A 3 -15.72 51.89 -10.17
C LEU A 3 -14.58 51.41 -11.08
N SER A 4 -14.39 52.02 -12.25
CA SER A 4 -13.45 51.61 -13.33
C SER A 4 -11.97 51.48 -12.97
N ARG A 5 -11.55 51.79 -11.73
CA ARG A 5 -10.14 51.69 -11.29
C ARG A 5 -9.83 50.51 -10.36
N PHE A 6 -10.67 49.47 -10.34
CA PHE A 6 -10.37 48.19 -9.69
C PHE A 6 -9.89 47.11 -10.68
N VAL A 7 -8.57 47.03 -10.88
CA VAL A 7 -7.92 45.92 -11.61
C VAL A 7 -6.97 45.18 -10.67
N LEU A 8 -7.55 44.28 -9.86
CA LEU A 8 -6.81 43.41 -8.94
C LEU A 8 -6.52 42.07 -9.63
N VAL A 9 -5.42 41.98 -10.39
CA VAL A 9 -5.04 40.76 -11.14
C VAL A 9 -4.55 39.66 -10.20
N VAL A 10 -5.48 38.94 -9.57
CA VAL A 10 -5.19 37.76 -8.73
C VAL A 10 -5.27 36.50 -9.59
N ILE A 11 -4.12 35.99 -10.04
CA ILE A 11 -4.04 34.68 -10.69
C ILE A 11 -3.64 33.60 -9.66
N ALA A 12 -4.66 32.87 -9.22
CA ALA A 12 -4.64 31.54 -8.60
C ALA A 12 -3.82 31.30 -7.30
N PHE A 13 -4.51 31.29 -6.13
CA PHE A 13 -4.02 30.53 -4.96
C PHE A 13 -5.11 29.84 -4.12
N ARG A 14 -5.45 28.59 -4.46
CA ARG A 14 -6.19 27.66 -3.56
C ARG A 14 -5.27 27.11 -2.45
N ALA A 15 -4.81 27.97 -1.54
CA ALA A 15 -4.06 27.55 -0.35
C ALA A 15 -4.28 28.41 0.91
N ILE A 16 -4.30 29.74 0.79
CA ILE A 16 -4.11 30.65 1.93
C ILE A 16 -5.38 30.78 2.79
N ALA A 17 -6.57 30.84 2.17
CA ALA A 17 -7.86 30.96 2.87
C ALA A 17 -8.19 29.80 3.85
N ALA A 18 -7.55 28.64 3.68
CA ALA A 18 -7.77 27.46 4.52
C ALA A 18 -7.06 27.51 5.89
N VAL A 19 -6.12 28.44 6.09
CA VAL A 19 -5.33 28.56 7.32
C VAL A 19 -5.93 29.59 8.30
N PHE A 20 -6.44 30.71 7.78
CA PHE A 20 -6.92 31.82 8.61
C PHE A 20 -8.38 31.65 9.09
N SER A 21 -9.28 31.14 8.26
CA SER A 21 -10.73 31.06 8.56
C SER A 21 -11.10 30.18 9.76
N LYS A 22 -10.21 29.29 10.22
CA LYS A 22 -10.47 28.36 11.33
C LYS A 22 -9.96 28.80 12.71
N ARG A 23 -9.33 29.99 12.84
CA ARG A 23 -8.63 30.37 14.08
C ARG A 23 -9.05 31.69 14.73
N PHE A 24 -10.02 32.41 14.17
CA PHE A 24 -10.46 33.72 14.68
C PHE A 24 -11.98 33.86 14.92
N LEU A 25 -12.79 32.84 14.59
CA LEU A 25 -14.25 32.83 14.73
C LEU A 25 -14.74 31.75 15.71
N LYS A 26 -13.98 31.49 16.79
CA LYS A 26 -14.41 30.55 17.85
C LYS A 26 -13.89 30.90 19.25
N SER A 27 -13.82 32.21 19.54
CA SER A 27 -13.38 32.74 20.83
C SER A 27 -14.19 33.95 21.28
N TYR A 28 -15.37 34.18 20.68
CA TYR A 28 -16.21 35.37 20.92
C TYR A 28 -17.72 35.10 20.67
N SER A 29 -18.24 33.99 21.19
CA SER A 29 -19.67 33.77 21.44
C SER A 29 -19.84 32.73 22.57
N GLU A 30 -21.00 32.74 23.23
CA GLU A 30 -21.46 31.72 24.19
C GLU A 30 -20.63 31.53 25.46
N SER A 31 -20.57 32.59 26.27
CA SER A 31 -20.74 32.43 27.73
C SER A 31 -22.23 32.23 28.07
N THR A 32 -22.51 31.80 29.31
CA THR A 32 -23.84 31.79 29.98
C THR A 32 -24.99 31.02 29.30
N THR A 33 -25.16 29.75 29.70
CA THR A 33 -26.36 29.27 30.44
C THR A 33 -26.08 27.91 31.09
N SER A 34 -26.90 27.49 32.05
CA SER A 34 -26.68 26.37 32.97
C SER A 34 -27.67 25.21 32.80
N GLU A 35 -27.54 24.16 33.63
CA GLU A 35 -28.43 22.98 33.75
C GLU A 35 -28.27 21.92 32.63
N SER A 36 -28.31 20.59 32.87
CA SER A 36 -28.31 19.80 34.12
C SER A 36 -27.67 18.40 33.92
N ARG A 37 -27.52 17.61 35.00
CA ARG A 37 -27.08 16.18 35.04
C ARG A 37 -28.12 15.26 34.38
N GLU A 38 -27.94 13.97 34.01
CA GLU A 38 -26.89 12.91 34.04
C GLU A 38 -27.38 11.74 33.10
N PRO A 39 -26.79 10.51 33.00
CA PRO A 39 -25.44 10.00 33.27
C PRO A 39 -24.82 9.25 32.04
N GLN A 40 -23.82 8.40 32.25
CA GLN A 40 -23.06 7.66 31.21
C GLN A 40 -23.68 6.31 30.79
N THR A 41 -23.39 5.86 29.56
CA THR A 41 -23.19 4.43 29.22
C THR A 41 -21.97 4.27 28.29
N ASN A 42 -21.46 3.05 28.14
CA ASN A 42 -20.09 2.74 27.70
C ASN A 42 -20.04 1.82 26.45
N ASP A 43 -18.83 1.46 26.03
CA ASP A 43 -18.47 0.35 25.11
C ASP A 43 -18.73 0.51 23.60
N GLY A 44 -17.99 -0.28 22.80
CA GLY A 44 -18.23 -0.41 21.34
C GLY A 44 -16.99 -0.39 20.43
N TYR A 45 -16.03 -1.32 20.60
CA TYR A 45 -14.97 -1.53 19.59
C TYR A 45 -15.56 -1.97 18.23
N ASN A 46 -15.20 -1.29 17.14
CA ASN A 46 -15.51 -1.73 15.77
C ASN A 46 -14.23 -1.97 14.96
N HIS A 47 -14.08 -3.18 14.42
CA HIS A 47 -12.98 -3.62 13.55
C HIS A 47 -13.42 -3.54 12.08
N GLU A 48 -12.88 -2.58 11.31
CA GLU A 48 -13.13 -2.49 9.88
C GLU A 48 -12.25 -3.47 9.07
N ASN A 49 -12.83 -4.58 8.61
CA ASN A 49 -12.17 -5.51 7.69
C ASN A 49 -12.19 -4.95 6.25
N SER A 50 -11.01 -4.71 5.69
CA SER A 50 -10.85 -4.10 4.36
C SER A 50 -10.98 -5.11 3.21
N HIS A 51 -12.22 -5.53 2.91
CA HIS A 51 -12.50 -6.34 1.72
C HIS A 51 -12.21 -5.55 0.43
N ARG A 52 -11.21 -6.03 -0.33
CA ARG A 52 -10.71 -5.42 -1.57
C ARG A 52 -11.77 -5.54 -2.68
N LYS A 53 -12.54 -4.46 -2.92
CA LYS A 53 -13.69 -4.46 -3.85
C LYS A 53 -13.32 -5.05 -5.22
N THR A 54 -14.01 -6.14 -5.59
CA THR A 54 -13.86 -6.78 -6.90
C THR A 54 -14.32 -5.84 -8.03
N ARG A 55 -13.78 -6.03 -9.24
CA ARG A 55 -13.94 -5.11 -10.38
C ARG A 55 -15.37 -5.21 -10.94
N ARG A 56 -16.29 -4.42 -10.36
CA ARG A 56 -17.74 -4.42 -10.62
C ARG A 56 -18.06 -4.38 -12.13
N LYS A 57 -19.06 -5.16 -12.56
CA LYS A 57 -19.67 -5.02 -13.89
C LYS A 57 -20.24 -3.60 -14.03
N LYS A 58 -20.17 -3.03 -15.23
CA LYS A 58 -20.75 -1.71 -15.52
C LYS A 58 -22.28 -1.83 -15.53
N PRO A 59 -23.02 -0.88 -14.90
CA PRO A 59 -24.48 -0.98 -14.75
C PRO A 59 -25.20 -0.94 -16.10
N ARG A 60 -26.44 -1.46 -16.13
CA ARG A 60 -27.28 -1.45 -17.33
C ARG A 60 -27.96 -0.10 -17.53
N THR A 61 -28.24 0.25 -18.78
CA THR A 61 -28.99 1.46 -19.15
C THR A 61 -30.46 1.30 -18.80
N LYS A 62 -31.07 2.37 -18.25
CA LYS A 62 -32.53 2.45 -18.01
C LYS A 62 -33.29 2.27 -19.33
N ALA A 63 -34.50 1.70 -19.27
CA ALA A 63 -35.39 1.60 -20.43
C ALA A 63 -36.87 1.85 -20.04
N VAL A 64 -37.70 2.17 -21.04
CA VAL A 64 -39.17 2.26 -20.91
C VAL A 64 -39.79 1.30 -21.92
N LEU A 65 -40.78 0.51 -21.47
CA LEU A 65 -41.58 -0.38 -22.31
C LEU A 65 -43.01 0.16 -22.37
N VAL A 66 -43.55 0.32 -23.58
CA VAL A 66 -44.96 0.65 -23.82
C VAL A 66 -45.63 -0.54 -24.48
N GLN A 67 -46.63 -1.13 -23.82
CA GLN A 67 -47.40 -2.26 -24.37
C GLN A 67 -48.75 -1.75 -24.93
N PRO A 68 -49.16 -2.14 -26.15
CA PRO A 68 -50.45 -1.72 -26.71
C PRO A 68 -51.63 -2.25 -25.90
N VAL A 69 -52.73 -1.52 -25.93
CA VAL A 69 -54.08 -2.07 -25.67
C VAL A 69 -54.52 -2.89 -26.90
N GLU A 70 -55.47 -3.80 -26.71
CA GLU A 70 -55.96 -4.70 -27.77
C GLU A 70 -56.41 -3.93 -29.03
N GLY A 71 -56.13 -4.48 -30.21
CA GLY A 71 -56.48 -3.88 -31.51
C GLY A 71 -55.55 -2.78 -32.03
N ARG A 72 -54.42 -2.46 -31.37
CA ARG A 72 -53.45 -1.44 -31.85
C ARG A 72 -52.06 -2.01 -32.16
N THR A 73 -51.37 -1.42 -33.15
CA THR A 73 -50.09 -1.93 -33.66
C THR A 73 -48.87 -1.21 -33.07
N TYR A 74 -47.69 -1.83 -33.26
CA TYR A 74 -46.39 -1.23 -32.96
C TYR A 74 -46.16 0.11 -33.67
N ALA A 75 -46.65 0.24 -34.91
CA ALA A 75 -46.44 1.43 -35.73
C ALA A 75 -47.23 2.65 -35.20
N ASP A 76 -48.44 2.41 -34.68
CA ASP A 76 -49.32 3.46 -34.15
C ASP A 76 -48.71 4.06 -32.88
N LEU A 77 -48.32 3.20 -31.93
CA LEU A 77 -47.58 3.59 -30.72
C LEU A 77 -46.31 4.39 -31.06
N LEU A 78 -45.52 3.96 -32.04
CA LEU A 78 -44.27 4.61 -32.39
C LEU A 78 -44.46 5.97 -33.07
N LYS A 79 -45.51 6.12 -33.91
CA LYS A 79 -45.90 7.42 -34.49
C LYS A 79 -46.31 8.40 -33.38
N GLU A 80 -47.17 7.96 -32.46
CA GLU A 80 -47.71 8.85 -31.43
C GLU A 80 -46.64 9.33 -30.43
N ILE A 81 -45.76 8.41 -29.99
CA ILE A 81 -44.61 8.76 -29.13
C ILE A 81 -43.68 9.77 -29.83
N LYS A 82 -43.40 9.59 -31.14
CA LYS A 82 -42.55 10.53 -31.90
C LYS A 82 -43.20 11.91 -32.07
N ASN A 83 -44.52 11.96 -32.26
CA ASN A 83 -45.24 13.22 -32.48
C ASN A 83 -45.44 14.02 -31.19
N LYS A 84 -45.67 13.34 -30.05
CA LYS A 84 -46.00 13.99 -28.77
C LYS A 84 -44.82 14.18 -27.82
N VAL A 85 -43.71 13.44 -27.96
CA VAL A 85 -42.59 13.46 -27.00
C VAL A 85 -41.27 13.86 -27.67
N ASN A 86 -40.67 14.97 -27.23
CA ASN A 86 -39.35 15.41 -27.67
C ASN A 86 -38.27 15.03 -26.62
N PRO A 87 -37.37 14.06 -26.90
CA PRO A 87 -36.39 13.59 -25.91
C PRO A 87 -35.38 14.67 -25.49
N THR A 88 -35.00 15.53 -26.44
CA THR A 88 -33.99 16.57 -26.26
C THR A 88 -34.46 17.65 -25.27
N LYS A 89 -35.74 18.05 -25.35
CA LYS A 89 -36.37 18.93 -24.34
C LYS A 89 -36.42 18.32 -22.93
N SER A 90 -36.43 16.99 -22.82
CA SER A 90 -36.41 16.28 -21.53
C SER A 90 -35.00 15.93 -21.03
N GLY A 91 -33.93 16.33 -21.74
CA GLY A 91 -32.55 15.96 -21.37
C GLY A 91 -32.22 14.47 -21.54
N VAL A 92 -32.99 13.74 -22.36
CA VAL A 92 -32.85 12.29 -22.57
C VAL A 92 -32.27 11.98 -23.94
N ASP A 93 -31.17 11.23 -23.94
CA ASP A 93 -30.59 10.59 -25.11
C ASP A 93 -31.23 9.20 -25.29
N ILE A 94 -31.59 8.81 -26.52
CA ILE A 94 -32.22 7.51 -26.81
C ILE A 94 -31.26 6.67 -27.65
N LYS A 95 -30.79 5.57 -27.06
CA LYS A 95 -29.76 4.69 -27.62
C LYS A 95 -30.34 3.65 -28.59
N SER A 96 -31.53 3.11 -28.35
CA SER A 96 -32.21 2.24 -29.30
C SER A 96 -33.71 2.18 -29.07
N ILE A 97 -34.45 1.90 -30.16
CA ILE A 97 -35.87 1.58 -30.14
C ILE A 97 -36.02 0.17 -30.72
N ARG A 98 -36.78 -0.71 -30.07
CA ARG A 98 -37.03 -2.09 -30.54
C ARG A 98 -38.47 -2.51 -30.35
N GLN A 99 -38.97 -3.35 -31.23
CA GLN A 99 -40.21 -4.10 -31.03
C GLN A 99 -39.96 -5.29 -30.09
N THR A 100 -40.92 -5.58 -29.21
CA THR A 100 -40.91 -6.79 -28.37
C THR A 100 -41.74 -7.90 -29.02
N LYS A 101 -41.54 -9.16 -28.60
CA LYS A 101 -42.32 -10.31 -29.11
C LYS A 101 -43.85 -10.17 -28.93
N ASN A 102 -44.29 -9.30 -28.02
CA ASN A 102 -45.70 -9.02 -27.70
C ASN A 102 -46.15 -7.67 -28.29
N GLY A 103 -45.57 -7.24 -29.42
CA GLY A 103 -45.96 -6.02 -30.15
C GLY A 103 -45.51 -4.68 -29.53
N GLY A 104 -45.22 -4.62 -28.23
CA GLY A 104 -44.87 -3.39 -27.51
C GLY A 104 -43.53 -2.75 -27.91
N VAL A 105 -43.44 -1.43 -27.71
CA VAL A 105 -42.28 -0.58 -28.01
C VAL A 105 -41.32 -0.51 -26.81
N LEU A 106 -40.06 -0.87 -26.99
CA LEU A 106 -39.00 -0.73 -26.00
C LEU A 106 -38.03 0.40 -26.37
N LEU A 107 -37.88 1.38 -25.47
CA LEU A 107 -36.98 2.54 -25.58
C LEU A 107 -35.79 2.38 -24.61
N GLU A 108 -34.57 2.22 -25.12
CA GLU A 108 -33.33 2.24 -24.31
C GLU A 108 -32.76 3.65 -24.20
N MET A 109 -32.48 4.13 -22.98
CA MET A 109 -31.86 5.44 -22.77
C MET A 109 -30.32 5.41 -22.86
N GLY A 110 -29.73 6.55 -23.21
CA GLY A 110 -28.30 6.81 -23.21
C GLY A 110 -27.69 6.89 -21.81
N ARG A 111 -26.36 6.78 -21.72
CA ARG A 111 -25.62 6.69 -20.44
C ARG A 111 -25.45 8.04 -19.71
N LYS A 112 -25.75 9.18 -20.35
CA LYS A 112 -25.59 10.52 -19.76
C LYS A 112 -26.83 11.00 -18.99
N THR A 113 -28.00 10.40 -19.22
CA THR A 113 -29.28 10.78 -18.61
C THR A 113 -29.28 10.46 -17.12
N LYS A 114 -29.35 11.51 -16.28
CA LYS A 114 -29.45 11.39 -14.82
C LYS A 114 -30.88 11.06 -14.42
N ASP A 115 -31.76 12.04 -14.57
CA ASP A 115 -33.18 11.92 -14.29
C ASP A 115 -33.96 11.46 -15.51
N SER A 116 -34.94 10.59 -15.25
CA SER A 116 -35.74 9.92 -16.28
C SER A 116 -37.24 9.96 -15.99
N THR A 117 -37.63 10.56 -14.85
CA THR A 117 -39.03 10.73 -14.43
C THR A 117 -39.79 11.59 -15.43
N ALA A 118 -39.40 12.85 -15.61
CA ALA A 118 -40.06 13.78 -16.53
C ALA A 118 -40.28 13.22 -17.95
N PHE A 119 -39.30 12.48 -18.50
CA PHE A 119 -39.47 11.79 -19.79
C PHE A 119 -40.42 10.59 -19.73
N THR A 120 -40.37 9.79 -18.67
CA THR A 120 -41.32 8.67 -18.45
C THR A 120 -42.75 9.19 -18.27
N ASP A 121 -42.92 10.30 -17.57
CA ASP A 121 -44.22 10.93 -17.30
C ASP A 121 -44.76 11.64 -18.55
N ALA A 122 -43.90 12.25 -19.38
CA ALA A 122 -44.23 12.72 -20.73
C ALA A 122 -44.64 11.58 -21.67
N VAL A 123 -43.96 10.43 -21.64
CA VAL A 123 -44.38 9.23 -22.39
C VAL A 123 -45.71 8.68 -21.86
N ARG A 124 -45.93 8.67 -20.53
CA ARG A 124 -47.19 8.21 -19.92
C ARG A 124 -48.38 9.07 -20.32
N SER A 125 -48.25 10.40 -20.27
CA SER A 125 -49.28 11.36 -20.70
C SER A 125 -49.51 11.32 -22.23
N ALA A 126 -48.47 11.11 -23.03
CA ALA A 126 -48.59 10.95 -24.48
C ALA A 126 -49.30 9.65 -24.92
N THR A 127 -49.32 8.61 -24.08
CA THR A 127 -49.81 7.26 -24.45
C THR A 127 -50.97 6.75 -23.58
N THR A 128 -51.54 7.57 -22.70
CA THR A 128 -52.53 7.18 -21.68
C THR A 128 -53.76 6.43 -22.25
N SER A 129 -54.17 6.77 -23.48
CA SER A 129 -55.31 6.17 -24.18
C SER A 129 -54.99 4.97 -25.08
N ILE A 130 -53.70 4.58 -25.23
CA ILE A 130 -53.25 3.64 -26.28
C ILE A 130 -52.31 2.54 -25.76
N GLY A 131 -51.61 2.75 -24.63
CA GLY A 131 -50.72 1.72 -24.09
C GLY A 131 -50.34 1.87 -22.62
N THR A 132 -49.96 0.74 -22.01
CA THR A 132 -49.47 0.70 -20.63
C THR A 132 -47.95 0.89 -20.59
N VAL A 133 -47.51 1.92 -19.85
CA VAL A 133 -46.10 2.32 -19.74
C VAL A 133 -45.46 1.70 -18.50
N LYS A 134 -44.43 0.86 -18.70
CA LYS A 134 -43.67 0.18 -17.65
C LYS A 134 -42.20 0.61 -17.68
N THR A 135 -41.73 1.22 -16.60
CA THR A 135 -40.33 1.61 -16.42
C THR A 135 -39.48 0.37 -16.10
N LEU A 136 -38.45 0.11 -16.91
CA LEU A 136 -37.53 -1.00 -16.71
C LEU A 136 -36.26 -0.51 -16.02
N THR A 137 -36.36 -0.37 -14.69
CA THR A 137 -35.22 -0.24 -13.77
C THR A 137 -34.44 -1.57 -13.71
N PRO A 138 -33.10 -1.57 -13.89
CA PRO A 138 -32.30 -2.77 -13.70
C PRO A 138 -32.27 -3.14 -12.22
N THR A 139 -32.65 -4.37 -11.90
CA THR A 139 -32.68 -4.91 -10.53
C THR A 139 -31.58 -5.95 -10.29
N THR A 140 -31.14 -6.02 -9.03
CA THR A 140 -30.14 -6.95 -8.53
C THR A 140 -30.71 -7.63 -7.29
N THR A 141 -30.59 -8.96 -7.20
CA THR A 141 -30.95 -9.68 -5.98
C THR A 141 -29.81 -9.63 -4.98
N ILE A 142 -30.10 -9.14 -3.77
CA ILE A 142 -29.22 -9.29 -2.60
C ILE A 142 -29.76 -10.40 -1.69
N GLU A 143 -28.85 -11.02 -0.96
CA GLU A 143 -29.14 -11.99 0.09
C GLU A 143 -28.86 -11.33 1.45
N ILE A 144 -29.79 -11.45 2.38
CA ILE A 144 -29.63 -11.02 3.76
C ILE A 144 -29.59 -12.27 4.63
N LEU A 145 -28.49 -12.48 5.34
CA LEU A 145 -28.22 -13.62 6.21
C LEU A 145 -28.29 -13.22 7.69
N ASP A 146 -28.48 -14.22 8.56
CA ASP A 146 -28.60 -14.07 10.01
C ASP A 146 -29.88 -13.33 10.45
N LEU A 147 -31.00 -13.55 9.75
CA LEU A 147 -32.33 -13.23 10.30
C LEU A 147 -32.73 -14.32 11.30
N ASP A 148 -33.51 -13.96 12.32
CA ASP A 148 -34.18 -14.92 13.19
C ASP A 148 -35.44 -15.52 12.54
N GLY A 149 -35.94 -16.60 13.14
CA GLY A 149 -37.14 -17.30 12.72
C GLY A 149 -38.47 -16.56 12.87
N VAL A 150 -38.49 -15.33 13.41
CA VAL A 150 -39.70 -14.51 13.65
C VAL A 150 -39.79 -13.29 12.71
N SER A 151 -38.67 -12.63 12.38
CA SER A 151 -38.56 -11.50 11.43
C SER A 151 -39.28 -11.74 10.09
N THR A 152 -40.34 -10.98 9.81
CA THR A 152 -41.24 -11.12 8.65
C THR A 152 -40.67 -10.47 7.38
N GLU A 153 -41.40 -10.59 6.25
CA GLU A 153 -40.99 -9.86 5.03
C GLU A 153 -41.13 -8.35 5.17
N ASP A 154 -42.09 -7.87 5.98
CA ASP A 154 -42.33 -6.45 6.16
C ASP A 154 -41.29 -5.82 7.12
N ASP A 155 -40.79 -6.55 8.12
CA ASP A 155 -39.60 -6.15 8.89
C ASP A 155 -38.38 -5.91 7.98
N VAL A 156 -38.18 -6.78 6.98
CA VAL A 156 -37.11 -6.65 5.99
C VAL A 156 -37.35 -5.44 5.08
N ARG A 157 -38.59 -5.22 4.64
CA ARG A 157 -38.95 -4.06 3.79
C ARG A 157 -38.81 -2.73 4.55
N GLU A 158 -39.22 -2.67 5.82
CA GLU A 158 -39.08 -1.48 6.65
C GLU A 158 -37.61 -1.17 6.92
N ALA A 159 -36.82 -2.16 7.35
CA ALA A 159 -35.39 -1.98 7.56
C ALA A 159 -34.67 -1.49 6.29
N LEU A 160 -35.03 -2.01 5.11
CA LEU A 160 -34.50 -1.55 3.83
C LEU A 160 -34.91 -0.10 3.52
N LYS A 161 -36.18 0.29 3.72
CA LYS A 161 -36.66 1.67 3.51
C LYS A 161 -36.04 2.68 4.50
N ARG A 162 -35.85 2.27 5.76
CA ARG A 162 -35.21 3.08 6.81
C ARG A 162 -33.74 3.32 6.54
N ASP A 163 -33.01 2.27 6.18
CA ASP A 163 -31.56 2.35 5.96
C ASP A 163 -31.20 2.91 4.57
N PHE A 164 -32.15 2.90 3.60
CA PHE A 164 -31.96 3.36 2.23
C PHE A 164 -33.22 4.07 1.69
N THR A 165 -33.24 5.41 1.77
CA THR A 165 -34.12 6.39 1.07
C THR A 165 -35.56 5.94 0.76
N THR A 166 -36.54 6.63 1.35
CA THR A 166 -38.00 6.36 1.32
C THR A 166 -38.61 5.97 -0.04
N SER A 167 -38.05 6.44 -1.16
CA SER A 167 -38.47 6.13 -2.53
C SER A 167 -37.79 4.86 -3.10
N LEU A 168 -37.81 3.74 -2.37
CA LEU A 168 -37.12 2.50 -2.78
C LEU A 168 -38.08 1.45 -3.36
N GLU A 169 -37.92 1.13 -4.64
CA GLU A 169 -38.71 0.14 -5.38
C GLU A 169 -38.24 -1.30 -5.07
N ILE A 170 -38.75 -1.89 -3.99
CA ILE A 170 -38.53 -3.31 -3.66
C ILE A 170 -39.52 -4.15 -4.49
N LYS A 171 -39.02 -4.88 -5.50
CA LYS A 171 -39.91 -5.66 -6.39
C LYS A 171 -40.36 -6.99 -5.78
N ARG A 172 -39.48 -7.65 -5.02
CA ARG A 172 -39.76 -8.88 -4.27
C ARG A 172 -38.88 -8.97 -3.03
N VAL A 173 -39.45 -9.48 -1.95
CA VAL A 173 -38.73 -10.15 -0.85
C VAL A 173 -39.22 -11.59 -0.86
N ASN A 174 -38.34 -12.54 -0.57
CA ASN A 174 -38.70 -13.94 -0.29
C ASN A 174 -37.89 -14.40 0.92
N LEU A 175 -38.54 -14.87 1.99
CA LEU A 175 -37.86 -15.52 3.11
C LEU A 175 -37.59 -17.01 2.86
N THR A 176 -36.47 -17.52 3.38
CA THR A 176 -36.23 -18.98 3.45
C THR A 176 -37.02 -19.61 4.60
N LYS A 177 -37.22 -20.93 4.53
CA LYS A 177 -37.57 -21.73 5.71
C LYS A 177 -36.50 -21.52 6.81
N THR A 178 -36.93 -21.61 8.07
CA THR A 178 -36.05 -21.54 9.23
C THR A 178 -35.13 -22.76 9.28
N THR A 179 -33.85 -22.53 9.53
CA THR A 179 -32.82 -23.56 9.71
C THR A 179 -32.94 -24.23 11.09
N PRO A 180 -32.33 -25.42 11.30
CA PRO A 180 -32.29 -26.07 12.62
C PRO A 180 -31.62 -25.26 13.74
N ARG A 181 -30.97 -24.13 13.43
CA ARG A 181 -30.39 -23.19 14.40
C ARG A 181 -31.27 -21.94 14.65
N GLY A 182 -32.54 -21.97 14.26
CA GLY A 182 -33.49 -20.87 14.49
C GLY A 182 -33.31 -19.64 13.59
N GLN A 183 -32.45 -19.71 12.57
CA GLN A 183 -32.13 -18.60 11.66
C GLN A 183 -32.70 -18.81 10.25
N ARG A 184 -32.92 -17.74 9.51
CA ARG A 184 -33.31 -17.74 8.09
C ARG A 184 -32.57 -16.65 7.29
N ALA A 185 -32.85 -16.59 5.99
CA ALA A 185 -32.32 -15.60 5.06
C ALA A 185 -33.46 -14.93 4.27
N ALA A 186 -33.24 -13.71 3.79
CA ALA A 186 -34.14 -12.99 2.89
C ALA A 186 -33.47 -12.69 1.54
N PHE A 187 -34.11 -13.09 0.45
CA PHE A 187 -33.71 -12.72 -0.91
C PHE A 187 -34.52 -11.51 -1.37
N CYS A 188 -33.86 -10.37 -1.52
CA CYS A 188 -34.50 -9.09 -1.85
C CYS A 188 -34.10 -8.65 -3.26
N GLU A 189 -35.08 -8.42 -4.14
CA GLU A 189 -34.86 -7.85 -5.46
C GLU A 189 -35.15 -6.34 -5.45
N ILE A 190 -34.07 -5.57 -5.53
CA ILE A 190 -34.04 -4.10 -5.44
C ILE A 190 -33.27 -3.51 -6.63
N ASP A 191 -33.35 -2.20 -6.84
CA ASP A 191 -32.66 -1.51 -7.94
C ASP A 191 -31.12 -1.62 -7.85
N GLU A 192 -30.44 -1.64 -9.00
CA GLU A 192 -28.98 -1.80 -9.09
C GLU A 192 -28.21 -0.70 -8.31
N THR A 193 -28.77 0.51 -8.20
CA THR A 193 -28.18 1.63 -7.47
C THR A 193 -28.21 1.47 -5.94
N ASN A 194 -29.34 1.07 -5.36
CA ASN A 194 -29.45 0.82 -3.92
C ASN A 194 -28.85 -0.54 -3.53
N ALA A 195 -28.87 -1.54 -4.42
CA ALA A 195 -28.08 -2.76 -4.23
C ALA A 195 -26.59 -2.47 -4.04
N ILE A 196 -26.02 -1.52 -4.80
CA ILE A 196 -24.62 -1.08 -4.61
C ILE A 196 -24.41 -0.43 -3.24
N LYS A 197 -25.35 0.41 -2.75
CA LYS A 197 -25.29 1.00 -1.40
C LYS A 197 -25.37 -0.06 -0.31
N ALA A 198 -26.30 -1.01 -0.43
CA ALA A 198 -26.49 -2.11 0.51
C ALA A 198 -25.25 -3.01 0.60
N LEU A 199 -24.67 -3.37 -0.54
CA LEU A 199 -23.43 -4.15 -0.61
C LEU A 199 -22.19 -3.39 -0.11
N ASP A 200 -22.19 -2.05 -0.18
CA ASP A 200 -21.13 -1.22 0.41
C ASP A 200 -21.32 -0.95 1.91
N LYS A 201 -22.55 -1.09 2.45
CA LYS A 201 -22.83 -1.10 3.89
C LYS A 201 -22.52 -2.45 4.54
N ALA A 202 -22.62 -3.55 3.77
CA ALA A 202 -22.34 -4.96 4.13
C ALA A 202 -23.16 -5.57 5.29
N ARG A 203 -23.84 -4.76 6.12
CA ARG A 203 -24.79 -5.19 7.15
C ARG A 203 -26.00 -4.26 7.25
N ILE A 204 -27.08 -4.76 7.83
CA ILE A 204 -28.35 -4.04 8.08
C ILE A 204 -28.94 -4.49 9.42
N LYS A 205 -29.50 -3.56 10.20
CA LYS A 205 -30.19 -3.91 11.46
C LYS A 205 -31.67 -4.18 11.18
N ILE A 206 -32.12 -5.41 11.36
CA ILE A 206 -33.51 -5.85 11.18
C ILE A 206 -34.02 -6.30 12.55
N GLY A 207 -35.12 -5.72 13.02
CA GLY A 207 -35.51 -5.80 14.43
C GLY A 207 -34.34 -5.42 15.35
N TRP A 208 -33.93 -6.35 16.21
CA TRP A 208 -32.78 -6.19 17.10
C TRP A 208 -31.46 -6.72 16.52
N ILE A 209 -31.50 -7.52 15.45
CA ILE A 209 -30.36 -8.29 14.93
C ILE A 209 -29.64 -7.53 13.81
N ASN A 210 -28.31 -7.68 13.77
CA ASN A 210 -27.43 -7.03 12.79
C ASN A 210 -27.07 -8.02 11.67
N CYS A 211 -27.96 -8.18 10.68
CA CYS A 211 -27.88 -9.16 9.59
C CYS A 211 -26.77 -8.82 8.56
N ARG A 212 -26.18 -9.85 7.92
CA ARG A 212 -25.15 -9.69 6.87
C ARG A 212 -25.76 -9.58 5.47
N ILE A 213 -25.23 -8.70 4.61
CA ILE A 213 -25.69 -8.56 3.20
C ILE A 213 -24.65 -9.17 2.25
N ARG A 214 -25.11 -9.99 1.30
CA ARG A 214 -24.29 -10.60 0.23
C ARG A 214 -24.92 -10.41 -1.16
N PRO A 215 -24.12 -10.43 -2.25
CA PRO A 215 -24.64 -10.39 -3.61
C PRO A 215 -25.01 -11.81 -4.09
N VAL A 216 -26.20 -12.00 -4.67
CA VAL A 216 -26.60 -13.32 -5.19
C VAL A 216 -25.91 -13.60 -6.52
N VAL A 217 -24.88 -14.45 -6.50
CA VAL A 217 -24.22 -14.96 -7.72
C VAL A 217 -25.06 -16.09 -8.32
N ARG A 218 -26.02 -15.74 -9.19
CA ARG A 218 -26.78 -16.75 -9.95
C ARG A 218 -25.87 -17.42 -10.99
N ILE A 219 -25.29 -18.58 -10.64
CA ILE A 219 -24.51 -19.43 -11.54
C ILE A 219 -25.40 -19.88 -12.72
N THR A 220 -24.87 -19.82 -13.94
CA THR A 220 -25.57 -20.30 -15.14
C THR A 220 -25.87 -21.79 -15.02
N ARG A 221 -27.16 -22.15 -15.02
CA ARG A 221 -27.62 -23.53 -15.20
C ARG A 221 -27.84 -23.80 -16.69
N CYS A 222 -27.49 -25.00 -17.13
CA CYS A 222 -27.69 -25.46 -18.49
C CYS A 222 -29.11 -26.01 -18.64
N ASN A 223 -29.92 -25.47 -19.56
CA ASN A 223 -31.28 -25.98 -19.80
C ASN A 223 -31.30 -27.32 -20.57
N ARG A 224 -30.12 -27.84 -20.97
CA ARG A 224 -29.96 -29.13 -21.64
C ARG A 224 -29.74 -30.26 -20.64
N CYS A 225 -28.53 -30.36 -20.08
CA CYS A 225 -28.18 -31.42 -19.12
C CYS A 225 -28.61 -31.14 -17.67
N LEU A 226 -29.20 -29.97 -17.42
CA LEU A 226 -29.60 -29.46 -16.09
C LEU A 226 -28.44 -29.25 -15.09
N GLY A 227 -27.18 -29.40 -15.54
CA GLY A 227 -25.96 -29.08 -14.79
C GLY A 227 -25.61 -27.58 -14.73
N TYR A 228 -24.48 -27.26 -14.11
CA TYR A 228 -24.08 -25.89 -13.76
C TYR A 228 -22.79 -25.44 -14.49
N GLY A 229 -22.52 -24.13 -14.43
CA GLY A 229 -21.28 -23.51 -14.93
C GLY A 229 -21.24 -23.19 -16.42
N HIS A 230 -22.18 -23.71 -17.22
CA HIS A 230 -22.17 -23.58 -18.67
C HIS A 230 -23.58 -23.35 -19.27
N PRO A 231 -23.72 -22.59 -20.37
CA PRO A 231 -24.97 -22.45 -21.11
C PRO A 231 -25.25 -23.66 -22.02
N THR A 232 -26.52 -23.82 -22.43
CA THR A 232 -26.96 -24.85 -23.39
C THR A 232 -26.12 -24.93 -24.66
N ARG A 233 -25.66 -23.80 -25.21
CA ARG A 233 -24.87 -23.74 -26.46
C ARG A 233 -23.47 -24.38 -26.37
N THR A 234 -22.97 -24.65 -25.16
CA THR A 234 -21.66 -25.29 -24.94
C THR A 234 -21.80 -26.58 -24.12
N CYS A 235 -22.97 -27.24 -24.18
CA CYS A 235 -23.28 -28.40 -23.36
C CYS A 235 -22.98 -29.73 -24.07
N LYS A 236 -21.95 -30.43 -23.59
CA LYS A 236 -21.61 -31.82 -23.96
C LYS A 236 -22.47 -32.89 -23.26
N GLY A 237 -23.26 -32.52 -22.26
CA GLY A 237 -24.03 -33.47 -21.45
C GLY A 237 -25.32 -33.98 -22.15
N PRO A 238 -25.92 -35.06 -21.63
CA PRO A 238 -27.17 -35.62 -22.18
C PRO A 238 -28.31 -34.61 -22.11
N ASP A 239 -29.28 -34.74 -23.03
CA ASP A 239 -30.45 -33.87 -23.05
C ASP A 239 -31.49 -34.29 -22.02
N ARG A 240 -31.91 -33.34 -21.17
CA ARG A 240 -32.93 -33.48 -20.13
C ARG A 240 -33.86 -32.27 -20.12
N SER A 241 -33.95 -31.55 -21.25
CA SER A 241 -34.73 -30.31 -21.37
C SER A 241 -36.24 -30.50 -21.19
N LYS A 242 -36.75 -31.73 -21.35
CA LYS A 242 -38.14 -32.13 -21.06
C LYS A 242 -38.39 -32.58 -19.61
N CYS A 243 -37.35 -32.80 -18.82
CA CYS A 243 -37.46 -33.33 -17.47
C CYS A 243 -37.68 -32.22 -16.43
N CYS A 244 -38.60 -32.41 -15.50
CA CYS A 244 -38.81 -31.52 -14.38
C CYS A 244 -37.58 -31.50 -13.45
N TYR A 245 -36.99 -30.32 -13.20
CA TYR A 245 -35.75 -30.22 -12.42
C TYR A 245 -35.89 -30.65 -10.94
N LYS A 246 -37.12 -30.74 -10.41
CA LYS A 246 -37.39 -31.17 -9.02
C LYS A 246 -37.31 -32.70 -8.86
N CYS A 247 -38.06 -33.45 -9.66
CA CYS A 247 -38.28 -34.90 -9.51
C CYS A 247 -37.72 -35.76 -10.67
N GLY A 248 -37.33 -35.14 -11.79
CA GLY A 248 -36.86 -35.82 -13.00
C GLY A 248 -37.97 -36.33 -13.93
N GLY A 249 -39.24 -36.37 -13.51
CA GLY A 249 -40.36 -36.78 -14.35
C GLY A 249 -40.61 -35.84 -15.53
N GLU A 250 -41.19 -36.37 -16.62
CA GLU A 250 -41.41 -35.62 -17.86
C GLU A 250 -42.73 -34.84 -17.88
N ASN A 251 -42.95 -34.06 -18.94
CA ASN A 251 -44.23 -33.43 -19.36
C ASN A 251 -44.93 -32.49 -18.36
N HIS A 252 -44.28 -32.08 -17.26
CA HIS A 252 -44.80 -31.06 -16.34
C HIS A 252 -43.73 -30.02 -15.96
N LYS A 253 -44.17 -28.81 -15.58
CA LYS A 253 -43.24 -27.75 -15.14
C LYS A 253 -42.90 -27.93 -13.66
N SER A 254 -41.73 -27.43 -13.27
CA SER A 254 -41.26 -27.44 -11.89
C SER A 254 -42.11 -26.63 -10.90
N VAL A 255 -42.97 -25.73 -11.39
CA VAL A 255 -43.92 -25.00 -10.54
C VAL A 255 -44.99 -25.97 -10.04
N ASP A 256 -45.53 -26.77 -10.97
CA ASP A 256 -46.72 -27.61 -10.82
C ASP A 256 -46.37 -29.04 -10.35
N CYS A 257 -45.10 -29.29 -10.02
CA CYS A 257 -44.56 -30.56 -9.56
C CYS A 257 -44.88 -30.82 -8.08
N VAL A 258 -45.76 -31.80 -7.84
CA VAL A 258 -46.09 -32.41 -6.54
C VAL A 258 -45.14 -33.55 -6.12
N GLU A 259 -44.39 -34.12 -7.05
CA GLU A 259 -43.51 -35.28 -6.84
C GLU A 259 -42.34 -35.02 -5.87
N GLN A 260 -41.90 -36.10 -5.20
CA GLN A 260 -40.74 -36.12 -4.29
C GLN A 260 -39.46 -35.62 -4.99
N PRO A 261 -38.68 -34.71 -4.38
CA PRO A 261 -37.44 -34.21 -4.97
C PRO A 261 -36.39 -35.32 -5.22
N LYS A 262 -36.00 -35.53 -6.48
CA LYS A 262 -35.06 -36.57 -6.90
C LYS A 262 -33.92 -35.97 -7.73
N CYS A 263 -32.70 -36.13 -7.23
CA CYS A 263 -31.51 -35.54 -7.82
C CYS A 263 -30.94 -36.42 -8.94
N PHE A 264 -31.14 -36.04 -10.21
CA PHE A 264 -30.57 -36.75 -11.38
C PHE A 264 -29.03 -36.69 -11.47
N LEU A 265 -28.36 -35.90 -10.63
CA LEU A 265 -26.89 -35.88 -10.49
C LEU A 265 -26.36 -36.90 -9.47
N CYS A 266 -27.20 -37.35 -8.52
CA CYS A 266 -26.85 -38.36 -7.52
C CYS A 266 -27.56 -39.71 -7.76
N ALA A 267 -28.64 -39.73 -8.55
CA ALA A 267 -29.32 -40.96 -8.97
C ALA A 267 -28.50 -41.83 -9.93
N SER A 268 -27.32 -41.37 -10.36
CA SER A 268 -26.31 -42.13 -11.09
C SER A 268 -25.21 -42.73 -10.20
N ASP A 269 -25.13 -42.36 -8.92
CA ASP A 269 -24.18 -42.95 -7.97
C ASP A 269 -24.72 -44.30 -7.47
N LYS A 270 -23.92 -45.37 -7.54
CA LYS A 270 -24.32 -46.70 -7.02
C LYS A 270 -24.47 -46.73 -5.49
N ASP A 271 -23.83 -45.81 -4.78
CA ASP A 271 -23.82 -45.72 -3.32
C ASP A 271 -24.92 -44.82 -2.72
N ALA A 272 -26.00 -44.57 -3.47
CA ALA A 272 -27.11 -43.71 -3.06
C ALA A 272 -28.04 -44.33 -1.97
N LYS A 273 -27.53 -45.22 -1.10
CA LYS A 273 -28.34 -45.93 -0.08
C LYS A 273 -28.96 -45.01 1.00
N ASN A 274 -28.39 -43.83 1.25
CA ASN A 274 -28.90 -42.85 2.22
C ASN A 274 -29.57 -41.65 1.52
N GLY A 275 -30.43 -41.92 0.53
CA GLY A 275 -30.99 -40.92 -0.37
C GLY A 275 -32.03 -39.98 0.25
N LEU A 276 -31.59 -38.91 0.92
CA LEU A 276 -32.47 -37.79 1.29
C LEU A 276 -33.06 -37.14 0.01
N PRO A 277 -34.39 -36.94 -0.08
CA PRO A 277 -35.02 -36.36 -1.26
C PRO A 277 -34.60 -34.90 -1.44
N HIS A 278 -33.89 -34.61 -2.54
CA HIS A 278 -33.37 -33.28 -2.82
C HIS A 278 -33.34 -32.96 -4.32
N ILE A 279 -33.48 -31.67 -4.62
CA ILE A 279 -33.41 -31.11 -5.98
C ILE A 279 -31.96 -31.10 -6.47
N SER A 280 -31.70 -31.36 -7.75
CA SER A 280 -30.33 -31.29 -8.31
C SER A 280 -29.71 -29.90 -8.23
N GLY A 281 -28.49 -29.83 -7.67
CA GLY A 281 -27.82 -28.57 -7.36
C GLY A 281 -28.46 -27.77 -6.23
N SER A 282 -29.17 -28.44 -5.31
CA SER A 282 -29.26 -27.97 -3.93
C SER A 282 -27.96 -28.32 -3.17
N GLY A 283 -27.72 -27.66 -2.04
CA GLY A 283 -26.54 -27.91 -1.18
C GLY A 283 -26.53 -29.26 -0.45
N ILE A 284 -27.40 -30.21 -0.85
CA ILE A 284 -27.42 -31.61 -0.39
C ILE A 284 -26.81 -32.54 -1.48
N CYS A 285 -26.68 -32.06 -2.71
CA CYS A 285 -26.09 -32.81 -3.82
C CYS A 285 -24.58 -32.97 -3.63
N LYS A 286 -24.06 -34.21 -3.74
CA LYS A 286 -22.62 -34.53 -3.62
C LYS A 286 -21.69 -33.73 -4.56
N ASN A 287 -22.23 -33.02 -5.56
CA ASN A 287 -21.47 -32.15 -6.47
C ASN A 287 -21.20 -30.72 -5.91
N LEU A 288 -21.37 -30.51 -4.60
CA LEU A 288 -21.07 -29.27 -3.85
C LEU A 288 -19.75 -28.60 -4.27
N LEU A 289 -18.67 -29.37 -4.45
CA LEU A 289 -17.35 -28.87 -4.84
C LEU A 289 -17.38 -27.95 -6.07
N ARG A 290 -18.12 -28.34 -7.13
CA ARG A 290 -18.17 -27.54 -8.37
C ARG A 290 -18.91 -26.22 -8.17
N GLN A 291 -20.02 -26.24 -7.41
CA GLN A 291 -20.72 -25.01 -7.04
C GLN A 291 -19.81 -24.10 -6.21
N ARG A 292 -19.13 -24.66 -5.19
CA ARG A 292 -18.26 -23.93 -4.27
C ARG A 292 -17.06 -23.27 -4.96
N VAL A 293 -16.43 -23.98 -5.89
CA VAL A 293 -15.36 -23.46 -6.75
C VAL A 293 -15.80 -22.22 -7.55
N PHE A 294 -17.04 -22.20 -8.05
CA PHE A 294 -17.59 -21.03 -8.75
C PHE A 294 -18.04 -19.90 -7.79
N GLU A 295 -18.52 -20.23 -6.59
CA GLU A 295 -18.89 -19.24 -5.56
C GLU A 295 -17.67 -18.48 -5.01
N ASP A 296 -16.59 -19.19 -4.68
CA ASP A 296 -15.34 -18.60 -4.15
C ASP A 296 -14.48 -17.95 -5.25
N ASN A 297 -14.84 -18.11 -6.54
CA ASN A 297 -14.04 -17.68 -7.70
C ASN A 297 -12.61 -18.29 -7.67
N THR A 298 -12.54 -19.60 -7.43
CA THR A 298 -11.29 -20.37 -7.36
C THR A 298 -10.67 -20.54 -8.74
N ASP A 299 -9.35 -20.38 -8.87
CA ASP A 299 -8.63 -20.51 -10.15
C ASP A 299 -7.97 -21.89 -10.34
N VAL A 300 -7.52 -22.51 -9.25
CA VAL A 300 -6.94 -23.87 -9.16
C VAL A 300 -7.57 -24.57 -7.96
N CYS A 301 -8.02 -25.80 -8.14
CA CYS A 301 -8.57 -26.64 -7.08
C CYS A 301 -7.72 -27.91 -6.93
N ILE A 302 -7.37 -28.26 -5.70
CA ILE A 302 -6.62 -29.47 -5.30
C ILE A 302 -7.63 -30.39 -4.61
N ILE A 303 -7.61 -31.69 -4.94
CA ILE A 303 -8.68 -32.64 -4.60
C ILE A 303 -8.06 -33.94 -4.12
N CYS A 304 -8.49 -34.38 -2.93
CA CYS A 304 -8.19 -35.68 -2.36
C CYS A 304 -9.46 -36.55 -2.40
N GLU A 305 -9.30 -37.85 -2.61
CA GLU A 305 -10.37 -38.85 -2.74
C GLU A 305 -11.45 -38.46 -3.78
N GLN A 306 -11.03 -38.32 -5.04
CA GLN A 306 -11.86 -37.72 -6.09
C GLN A 306 -13.06 -38.58 -6.56
N HIS A 307 -14.26 -38.27 -6.06
CA HIS A 307 -15.52 -38.97 -6.40
C HIS A 307 -15.89 -39.00 -7.90
N SER A 308 -15.39 -38.09 -8.74
CA SER A 308 -15.72 -38.09 -10.18
C SER A 308 -14.69 -37.39 -11.06
N ASN A 309 -14.23 -38.05 -12.12
CA ASN A 309 -13.43 -37.44 -13.19
C ASN A 309 -14.28 -36.51 -14.07
N LEU A 310 -13.74 -35.35 -14.45
CA LEU A 310 -14.43 -34.38 -15.33
C LEU A 310 -14.25 -34.67 -16.84
N GLY A 311 -13.21 -35.40 -17.24
CA GLY A 311 -12.94 -35.79 -18.63
C GLY A 311 -12.50 -34.66 -19.58
N ASP A 312 -12.41 -33.42 -19.10
CA ASP A 312 -11.88 -32.27 -19.85
C ASP A 312 -10.37 -32.09 -19.64
N LYS A 313 -9.67 -31.47 -20.61
CA LYS A 313 -8.21 -31.22 -20.63
C LYS A 313 -7.65 -30.34 -19.49
N THR A 314 -8.47 -30.00 -18.50
CA THR A 314 -8.14 -29.18 -17.33
C THR A 314 -8.19 -29.96 -16.02
N TRP A 315 -8.42 -31.28 -16.08
CA TRP A 315 -8.49 -32.17 -14.92
C TRP A 315 -7.35 -33.20 -15.00
N PHE A 316 -6.51 -33.22 -13.97
CA PHE A 316 -5.33 -34.09 -13.88
C PHE A 316 -5.50 -35.03 -12.69
N THR A 317 -5.26 -36.32 -12.89
CA THR A 317 -5.41 -37.36 -11.86
C THR A 317 -4.10 -38.07 -11.60
N ASP A 318 -3.97 -38.61 -10.39
CA ASP A 318 -2.96 -39.61 -10.09
C ASP A 318 -3.30 -40.95 -10.76
N GLU A 319 -2.48 -41.98 -10.51
CA GLU A 319 -2.64 -43.31 -11.11
C GLU A 319 -3.70 -44.17 -10.42
N THR A 320 -3.96 -43.92 -9.14
CA THR A 320 -4.95 -44.66 -8.33
C THR A 320 -6.33 -44.00 -8.29
N ASN A 321 -6.51 -42.84 -8.95
CA ASN A 321 -7.70 -41.99 -8.88
C ASN A 321 -8.04 -41.52 -7.45
N THR A 322 -7.05 -41.34 -6.58
CA THR A 322 -7.18 -40.83 -5.21
C THR A 322 -6.73 -39.37 -5.04
N ALA A 323 -6.00 -38.79 -5.99
CA ALA A 323 -5.59 -37.38 -5.96
C ALA A 323 -5.78 -36.69 -7.32
N ALA A 324 -6.23 -35.42 -7.33
CA ALA A 324 -6.51 -34.68 -8.55
C ALA A 324 -6.27 -33.16 -8.44
N ILE A 325 -5.95 -32.53 -9.58
CA ILE A 325 -5.86 -31.08 -9.73
C ILE A 325 -6.79 -30.63 -10.86
N TRP A 326 -7.64 -29.64 -10.56
CA TRP A 326 -8.56 -29.02 -11.51
C TRP A 326 -8.21 -27.56 -11.77
N ILE A 327 -7.89 -27.23 -13.02
CA ILE A 327 -7.72 -25.86 -13.50
C ILE A 327 -9.08 -25.28 -13.92
N VAL A 328 -9.54 -24.30 -13.15
CA VAL A 328 -10.86 -23.66 -13.32
C VAL A 328 -10.77 -22.46 -14.27
N SER A 329 -9.62 -21.76 -14.21
CA SER A 329 -9.33 -20.56 -15.03
C SER A 329 -8.14 -20.80 -15.97
N PRO A 330 -8.27 -21.59 -17.05
CA PRO A 330 -7.16 -21.85 -17.98
C PRO A 330 -6.61 -20.56 -18.63
N ASN A 331 -7.44 -19.52 -18.78
CA ASN A 331 -7.01 -18.20 -19.27
C ASN A 331 -6.11 -17.41 -18.29
N LYS A 332 -5.86 -17.93 -17.08
CA LYS A 332 -4.97 -17.34 -16.07
C LYS A 332 -3.78 -18.24 -15.71
N VAL A 333 -3.95 -19.55 -15.83
CA VAL A 333 -2.98 -20.55 -15.36
C VAL A 333 -2.54 -21.40 -16.55
N THR A 334 -1.44 -20.98 -17.18
CA THR A 334 -0.80 -21.73 -18.26
C THR A 334 -0.06 -22.93 -17.68
N ILE A 335 -0.39 -24.12 -18.17
CA ILE A 335 0.26 -25.38 -17.83
C ILE A 335 1.39 -25.60 -18.83
N ILE A 336 2.58 -25.95 -18.33
CA ILE A 336 3.79 -26.23 -19.12
C ILE A 336 4.05 -27.74 -19.20
N ASN A 337 3.87 -28.45 -18.08
CA ASN A 337 4.01 -29.90 -18.00
C ASN A 337 3.14 -30.46 -16.86
N SER A 338 2.97 -31.79 -16.80
CA SER A 338 2.27 -32.49 -15.73
C SER A 338 2.80 -33.92 -15.56
N GLY A 339 2.82 -34.43 -14.33
CA GLY A 339 3.20 -35.81 -14.03
C GLY A 339 2.37 -36.37 -12.88
N ARG A 340 2.49 -37.68 -12.64
CA ARG A 340 1.70 -38.44 -11.67
C ARG A 340 2.47 -39.65 -11.15
N GLY A 341 1.98 -40.19 -10.04
CA GLY A 341 2.34 -41.51 -9.52
C GLY A 341 1.18 -42.08 -8.72
N ALA A 342 1.43 -43.12 -7.92
CA ALA A 342 0.43 -43.70 -7.03
C ALA A 342 0.18 -42.83 -5.79
N GLY A 343 -0.97 -42.15 -5.73
CA GLY A 343 -1.36 -41.27 -4.61
C GLY A 343 -0.92 -39.81 -4.75
N PHE A 344 -0.33 -39.41 -5.89
CA PHE A 344 0.00 -38.00 -6.14
C PHE A 344 -0.06 -37.62 -7.62
N VAL A 345 -0.39 -36.35 -7.88
CA VAL A 345 -0.37 -35.75 -9.22
C VAL A 345 0.09 -34.30 -9.14
N TRP A 346 0.93 -33.89 -10.09
CA TRP A 346 1.51 -32.56 -10.13
C TRP A 346 1.39 -31.90 -11.51
N ILE A 347 1.34 -30.57 -11.49
CA ILE A 347 1.40 -29.72 -12.69
C ILE A 347 2.49 -28.66 -12.55
N LYS A 348 3.23 -28.42 -13.62
CA LYS A 348 4.17 -27.30 -13.75
C LYS A 348 3.45 -26.13 -14.40
N THR A 349 3.25 -25.05 -13.65
CA THR A 349 2.79 -23.77 -14.21
C THR A 349 3.99 -22.92 -14.64
N SER A 350 3.74 -21.75 -15.25
CA SER A 350 4.79 -20.76 -15.58
C SER A 350 5.46 -20.09 -14.37
N MET A 351 5.19 -20.52 -13.14
CA MET A 351 5.76 -19.94 -11.92
C MET A 351 6.10 -20.96 -10.82
N THR A 352 5.34 -22.04 -10.71
CA THR A 352 5.44 -22.99 -9.61
C THR A 352 4.90 -24.36 -10.01
N TYR A 353 5.43 -25.42 -9.41
CA TYR A 353 4.83 -26.74 -9.38
C TYR A 353 3.72 -26.77 -8.34
N ILE A 354 2.58 -27.36 -8.67
CA ILE A 354 1.46 -27.58 -7.75
C ILE A 354 1.21 -29.09 -7.72
N MET A 355 1.20 -29.69 -6.53
CA MET A 355 1.01 -31.12 -6.33
C MET A 355 -0.14 -31.41 -5.36
N SER A 356 -1.00 -32.34 -5.76
CA SER A 356 -2.04 -32.96 -4.92
C SER A 356 -1.52 -34.29 -4.39
N VAL A 357 -1.73 -34.57 -3.10
CA VAL A 357 -1.30 -35.81 -2.44
C VAL A 357 -2.47 -36.45 -1.69
N TYR A 358 -2.56 -37.78 -1.68
CA TYR A 358 -3.45 -38.55 -0.81
C TYR A 358 -2.73 -39.80 -0.29
N LEU A 359 -2.66 -39.96 1.03
CA LEU A 359 -2.05 -41.11 1.70
C LEU A 359 -3.09 -41.78 2.61
N SER A 360 -3.60 -42.95 2.19
CA SER A 360 -4.72 -43.63 2.86
C SER A 360 -4.42 -43.93 4.34
N PRO A 361 -5.40 -43.78 5.26
CA PRO A 361 -5.19 -44.12 6.67
C PRO A 361 -4.94 -45.62 6.90
N ASN A 362 -5.40 -46.48 5.98
CA ASN A 362 -5.35 -47.94 6.12
C ASN A 362 -4.01 -48.56 5.69
N GLU A 363 -3.08 -47.77 5.15
CA GLU A 363 -1.78 -48.26 4.66
C GLU A 363 -0.76 -48.51 5.79
N GLY A 364 -0.05 -49.64 5.71
CA GLY A 364 1.05 -49.95 6.60
C GLY A 364 2.21 -48.96 6.47
N ILE A 365 2.99 -48.77 7.55
CA ILE A 365 4.03 -47.73 7.63
C ILE A 365 5.11 -47.86 6.53
N SER A 366 5.41 -49.08 6.08
CA SER A 366 6.36 -49.32 4.98
C SER A 366 5.84 -48.82 3.63
N ALA A 367 4.56 -49.05 3.31
CA ALA A 367 3.94 -48.54 2.09
C ALA A 367 3.78 -47.01 2.12
N PHE A 368 3.46 -46.46 3.30
CA PHE A 368 3.44 -45.02 3.54
C PHE A 368 4.80 -44.36 3.30
N ARG A 369 5.88 -44.95 3.84
CA ARG A 369 7.27 -44.52 3.58
C ARG A 369 7.65 -44.61 2.10
N GLN A 370 7.29 -45.71 1.43
CA GLN A 370 7.56 -45.88 0.00
C GLN A 370 6.86 -44.80 -0.84
N LYS A 371 5.60 -44.47 -0.53
CA LYS A 371 4.91 -43.34 -1.19
C LYS A 371 5.58 -41.99 -0.91
N LEU A 372 6.04 -41.73 0.32
CA LEU A 372 6.81 -40.52 0.61
C LEU A 372 8.12 -40.47 -0.17
N SER A 373 8.84 -41.59 -0.34
CA SER A 373 10.03 -41.66 -1.21
C SER A 373 9.69 -41.29 -2.65
N ASN A 374 8.68 -41.94 -3.25
CA ASN A 374 8.26 -41.66 -4.63
C ASN A 374 7.85 -40.19 -4.84
N ILE A 375 7.32 -39.54 -3.80
CA ILE A 375 6.98 -38.10 -3.79
C ILE A 375 8.26 -37.25 -3.64
N GLU A 376 9.21 -37.66 -2.81
CA GLU A 376 10.51 -36.99 -2.60
C GLU A 376 11.35 -37.02 -3.89
N ASP A 377 11.46 -38.18 -4.54
CA ASP A 377 12.10 -38.38 -5.84
C ASP A 377 11.47 -37.46 -6.91
N ALA A 378 10.13 -37.43 -6.99
CA ALA A 378 9.42 -36.56 -7.91
C ALA A 378 9.65 -35.05 -7.63
N ILE A 379 9.85 -34.64 -6.37
CA ILE A 379 10.17 -33.25 -6.02
C ILE A 379 11.61 -32.90 -6.37
N ASN A 380 12.56 -33.84 -6.23
CA ASN A 380 13.97 -33.61 -6.53
C ASN A 380 14.22 -33.23 -8.00
N ASP A 381 13.40 -33.75 -8.93
CA ASP A 381 13.41 -33.36 -10.36
C ASP A 381 12.89 -31.92 -10.62
N PHE A 382 12.26 -31.26 -9.65
CA PHE A 382 11.62 -29.96 -9.85
C PHE A 382 12.57 -28.78 -9.69
N ASN A 383 13.21 -28.38 -10.80
CA ASN A 383 13.84 -27.06 -10.89
C ASN A 383 12.77 -25.93 -10.88
N GLY A 384 12.36 -25.49 -9.68
CA GLY A 384 11.42 -24.39 -9.46
C GLY A 384 10.79 -24.37 -8.05
N GLU A 385 9.87 -23.43 -7.82
CA GLU A 385 9.13 -23.34 -6.56
C GLU A 385 7.98 -24.36 -6.52
N ILE A 386 7.71 -24.99 -5.38
CA ILE A 386 6.60 -25.96 -5.22
C ILE A 386 5.56 -25.56 -4.14
N ILE A 387 4.30 -25.90 -4.41
CA ILE A 387 3.19 -26.10 -3.46
C ILE A 387 2.82 -27.58 -3.45
N VAL A 388 2.80 -28.21 -2.28
CA VAL A 388 2.24 -29.56 -2.06
C VAL A 388 1.05 -29.42 -1.12
N ALA A 389 -0.11 -29.98 -1.45
CA ALA A 389 -1.24 -30.01 -0.53
C ALA A 389 -2.10 -31.26 -0.67
N GLY A 390 -2.72 -31.66 0.43
CA GLY A 390 -3.70 -32.76 0.45
C GLY A 390 -3.80 -33.44 1.80
N ASP A 391 -4.45 -34.60 1.83
CA ASP A 391 -4.59 -35.42 3.04
C ASP A 391 -3.43 -36.43 3.16
N PHE A 392 -2.64 -36.27 4.22
CA PHE A 392 -1.51 -37.15 4.53
C PHE A 392 -1.86 -38.20 5.61
N ASN A 393 -3.05 -38.12 6.23
CA ASN A 393 -3.43 -38.89 7.42
C ASN A 393 -2.36 -38.86 8.53
N ALA A 394 -1.65 -37.74 8.63
CA ALA A 394 -0.47 -37.54 9.46
C ALA A 394 -0.74 -36.45 10.51
N LYS A 395 -0.43 -36.74 11.78
CA LYS A 395 -0.71 -35.85 12.91
C LYS A 395 0.62 -35.34 13.45
N SER A 396 0.86 -34.03 13.43
CA SER A 396 2.02 -33.41 14.08
C SER A 396 1.66 -32.06 14.70
N ALA A 397 2.34 -31.71 15.78
CA ALA A 397 2.21 -30.41 16.42
C ALA A 397 2.60 -29.23 15.50
N GLU A 398 3.37 -29.47 14.44
CA GLU A 398 3.85 -28.44 13.51
C GLU A 398 2.73 -27.82 12.65
N TRP A 399 1.76 -28.63 12.20
CA TRP A 399 0.51 -28.18 11.58
C TRP A 399 -0.66 -28.05 12.57
N GLY A 400 -0.37 -28.04 13.87
CA GLY A 400 -1.33 -27.70 14.93
C GLY A 400 -2.10 -28.86 15.57
N ALA A 401 -1.75 -30.12 15.29
CA ALA A 401 -2.38 -31.26 15.95
C ALA A 401 -2.01 -31.33 17.45
N VAL A 402 -2.88 -31.94 18.26
CA VAL A 402 -2.72 -32.02 19.73
C VAL A 402 -1.53 -32.91 20.14
N PHE A 403 -1.20 -33.91 19.33
CA PHE A 403 -0.08 -34.83 19.51
C PHE A 403 0.50 -35.22 18.15
N SER A 404 1.77 -35.64 18.13
CA SER A 404 2.38 -36.22 16.93
C SER A 404 2.21 -37.75 16.89
N ASN A 405 1.97 -38.32 15.72
CA ASN A 405 2.05 -39.77 15.47
C ASN A 405 3.23 -40.10 14.54
N THR A 406 3.58 -41.39 14.39
CA THR A 406 4.73 -41.82 13.58
C THR A 406 4.69 -41.22 12.16
N ARG A 407 3.54 -41.33 11.46
CA ARG A 407 3.34 -40.71 10.14
C ARG A 407 3.60 -39.19 10.12
N GLY A 408 3.24 -38.47 11.19
CA GLY A 408 3.50 -37.04 11.32
C GLY A 408 4.95 -36.66 11.59
N ASN A 409 5.74 -37.56 12.20
CA ASN A 409 7.18 -37.38 12.29
C ASN A 409 7.81 -37.60 10.90
N GLU A 410 7.47 -38.69 10.21
CA GLU A 410 7.97 -38.99 8.85
C GLU A 410 7.69 -37.85 7.85
N VAL A 411 6.50 -37.24 7.91
CA VAL A 411 6.12 -36.09 7.06
C VAL A 411 6.83 -34.80 7.47
N ALA A 412 7.13 -34.60 8.76
CA ALA A 412 7.95 -33.48 9.20
C ALA A 412 9.41 -33.64 8.77
N ASP A 413 9.98 -34.85 8.87
CA ASP A 413 11.34 -35.16 8.41
C ASP A 413 11.45 -35.03 6.88
N PHE A 414 10.45 -35.49 6.12
CA PHE A 414 10.32 -35.27 4.67
C PHE A 414 10.27 -33.78 4.32
N ALA A 415 9.44 -33.00 5.03
CA ALA A 415 9.35 -31.55 4.81
C ALA A 415 10.69 -30.84 5.13
N ALA A 416 11.39 -31.28 6.18
CA ALA A 416 12.69 -30.75 6.56
C ALA A 416 13.81 -31.09 5.56
N ARG A 417 13.82 -32.31 4.98
CA ARG A 417 14.78 -32.71 3.93
C ARG A 417 14.64 -31.85 2.67
N LEU A 418 13.41 -31.44 2.33
CA LEU A 418 13.08 -30.69 1.11
C LEU A 418 12.96 -29.15 1.30
N ASP A 419 13.38 -28.60 2.46
CA ASP A 419 13.20 -27.18 2.85
C ASP A 419 11.74 -26.67 2.70
N LEU A 420 10.77 -27.56 2.86
CA LEU A 420 9.35 -27.24 2.74
C LEU A 420 8.81 -26.65 4.05
N THR A 421 8.31 -25.42 3.96
CA THR A 421 7.67 -24.73 5.06
C THR A 421 6.19 -25.14 5.17
N VAL A 422 5.74 -25.48 6.38
CA VAL A 422 4.32 -25.71 6.69
C VAL A 422 3.52 -24.41 6.48
N LEU A 423 2.46 -24.50 5.69
CA LEU A 423 1.60 -23.36 5.29
C LEU A 423 0.31 -23.27 6.11
N ASN A 424 -0.04 -24.32 6.87
CA ASN A 424 -1.22 -24.33 7.73
C ASN A 424 -1.12 -23.23 8.80
N THR A 425 -2.20 -22.47 9.03
CA THR A 425 -2.22 -21.41 10.04
C THR A 425 -3.47 -21.45 10.93
N GLY A 426 -3.24 -21.45 12.25
CA GLY A 426 -4.30 -21.62 13.25
C GLY A 426 -4.44 -23.08 13.70
N ASN A 427 -5.44 -23.33 14.54
CA ASN A 427 -5.69 -24.62 15.19
C ASN A 427 -7.10 -25.15 14.85
N THR A 428 -7.64 -24.76 13.69
CA THR A 428 -8.98 -25.14 13.24
C THR A 428 -8.94 -26.52 12.60
N SER A 429 -9.73 -27.45 13.13
CA SER A 429 -9.83 -28.83 12.62
C SER A 429 -10.27 -28.86 11.16
N THR A 430 -9.52 -29.61 10.35
CA THR A 430 -9.82 -29.84 8.92
C THR A 430 -10.71 -31.07 8.75
N PHE A 431 -10.53 -32.09 9.59
CA PHE A 431 -11.42 -33.26 9.68
C PHE A 431 -12.41 -33.11 10.84
N ARG A 432 -13.72 -33.21 10.52
CA ARG A 432 -14.84 -33.10 11.47
C ARG A 432 -15.97 -34.07 11.09
N ARG A 433 -16.07 -35.18 11.81
CA ARG A 433 -17.15 -36.18 11.64
C ARG A 433 -17.99 -36.28 12.92
N PRO A 434 -19.35 -36.21 12.85
CA PRO A 434 -20.20 -36.34 14.03
C PRO A 434 -19.93 -37.64 14.81
N GLY A 435 -19.74 -37.53 16.13
CA GLY A 435 -19.40 -38.65 17.01
C GLY A 435 -17.91 -39.03 17.06
N TYR A 436 -17.05 -38.40 16.25
CA TYR A 436 -15.60 -38.63 16.25
C TYR A 436 -14.85 -37.39 16.77
N GLN A 437 -13.62 -37.61 17.26
CA GLN A 437 -12.72 -36.51 17.61
C GLN A 437 -12.24 -35.79 16.34
N GLU A 438 -12.28 -34.46 16.35
CA GLU A 438 -11.80 -33.63 15.24
C GLU A 438 -10.26 -33.63 15.16
N TYR A 439 -9.71 -33.54 13.94
CA TYR A 439 -8.27 -33.55 13.69
C TYR A 439 -7.85 -32.55 12.60
N ILE A 440 -6.53 -32.32 12.48
CA ILE A 440 -5.90 -31.68 11.32
C ILE A 440 -5.10 -32.78 10.62
N LEU A 441 -5.56 -33.16 9.43
CA LEU A 441 -4.98 -34.25 8.59
C LEU A 441 -4.53 -33.72 7.22
N ASP A 442 -5.24 -32.69 6.74
CA ASP A 442 -4.97 -31.98 5.50
C ASP A 442 -3.81 -30.98 5.70
N ILE A 443 -2.70 -31.23 5.01
CA ILE A 443 -1.47 -30.45 5.14
C ILE A 443 -1.24 -29.66 3.85
N SER A 444 -0.82 -28.41 3.99
CA SER A 444 -0.27 -27.57 2.93
C SER A 444 1.21 -27.30 3.23
N LEU A 445 2.10 -27.66 2.31
CA LEU A 445 3.54 -27.43 2.35
C LEU A 445 3.97 -26.59 1.13
N GLY A 446 5.06 -25.84 1.26
CA GLY A 446 5.66 -25.17 0.11
C GLY A 446 7.00 -24.52 0.42
N THR A 447 7.76 -24.18 -0.62
CA THR A 447 9.08 -23.57 -0.49
C THR A 447 9.06 -22.26 0.32
N PRO A 448 10.17 -21.83 0.95
CA PRO A 448 10.18 -20.66 1.83
C PRO A 448 9.84 -19.33 1.14
N LYS A 449 9.90 -19.28 -0.20
CA LYS A 449 9.46 -18.15 -1.02
C LYS A 449 7.94 -18.16 -1.22
N ILE A 450 7.37 -19.33 -1.56
CA ILE A 450 5.92 -19.54 -1.69
C ILE A 450 5.20 -19.29 -0.37
N ALA A 451 5.75 -19.79 0.74
CA ALA A 451 5.24 -19.54 2.10
C ALA A 451 5.15 -18.03 2.45
N ARG A 452 5.93 -17.18 1.78
CA ARG A 452 5.89 -15.71 1.93
C ARG A 452 4.98 -15.00 0.92
N MET A 453 4.59 -15.68 -0.16
CA MET A 453 3.65 -15.20 -1.17
C MET A 453 2.21 -15.56 -0.82
N ILE A 454 2.01 -16.57 0.03
CA ILE A 454 0.69 -17.00 0.52
C ILE A 454 0.09 -15.99 1.49
N LYS A 455 -1.21 -15.73 1.30
CA LYS A 455 -2.05 -14.87 2.14
C LYS A 455 -3.43 -15.49 2.31
N ASN A 456 -4.08 -15.13 3.42
CA ASN A 456 -5.47 -15.52 3.73
C ASN A 456 -5.68 -17.04 3.78
N TRP A 457 -4.72 -17.80 4.31
CA TRP A 457 -4.92 -19.22 4.59
C TRP A 457 -5.98 -19.38 5.69
N ILE A 458 -7.07 -20.09 5.39
CA ILE A 458 -8.18 -20.37 6.31
C ILE A 458 -8.78 -21.75 6.02
N VAL A 459 -9.34 -22.38 7.06
CA VAL A 459 -10.30 -23.47 6.91
C VAL A 459 -11.70 -22.85 6.74
N SER A 460 -12.50 -23.36 5.81
CA SER A 460 -13.84 -22.88 5.52
C SER A 460 -14.86 -23.47 6.51
N GLU A 461 -15.68 -22.62 7.15
CA GLU A 461 -16.81 -23.02 8.00
C GLU A 461 -18.13 -23.20 7.19
N ASP A 462 -18.05 -23.13 5.86
CA ASP A 462 -19.16 -23.41 4.94
C ASP A 462 -19.27 -24.93 4.73
N TYR A 463 -20.48 -25.51 4.86
CA TYR A 463 -20.72 -26.95 4.73
C TYR A 463 -20.15 -27.54 3.43
N SER A 464 -19.23 -28.50 3.56
CA SER A 464 -18.55 -29.16 2.44
C SER A 464 -19.30 -30.35 1.85
N GLY A 465 -20.16 -31.01 2.62
CA GLY A 465 -20.74 -32.32 2.26
C GLY A 465 -19.79 -33.50 2.49
N SER A 466 -18.60 -33.24 3.05
CA SER A 466 -17.59 -34.21 3.48
C SER A 466 -17.32 -34.02 4.97
N ASP A 467 -16.70 -35.02 5.61
CA ASP A 467 -16.06 -34.85 6.93
C ASP A 467 -14.79 -33.99 6.86
N HIS A 468 -14.16 -33.84 5.69
CA HIS A 468 -13.10 -32.85 5.46
C HIS A 468 -13.69 -31.45 5.13
N GLN A 469 -13.02 -30.40 5.61
CA GLN A 469 -13.37 -28.99 5.42
C GLN A 469 -12.45 -28.33 4.39
N HIS A 470 -13.03 -27.49 3.52
CA HIS A 470 -12.27 -26.85 2.44
C HIS A 470 -11.20 -25.88 2.98
N ILE A 471 -9.92 -26.13 2.68
CA ILE A 471 -8.84 -25.16 2.89
C ILE A 471 -8.85 -24.13 1.75
N LYS A 472 -8.63 -22.86 2.07
CA LYS A 472 -8.58 -21.74 1.11
C LYS A 472 -7.36 -20.86 1.39
N PHE A 473 -6.60 -20.52 0.37
CA PHE A 473 -5.52 -19.53 0.43
C PHE A 473 -5.32 -18.81 -0.91
N SER A 474 -4.52 -17.75 -0.92
CA SER A 474 -4.23 -16.95 -2.12
C SER A 474 -2.73 -16.71 -2.28
N VAL A 475 -2.19 -16.92 -3.48
CA VAL A 475 -0.75 -16.74 -3.78
C VAL A 475 -0.54 -15.42 -4.51
N GLU A 476 0.23 -14.49 -3.93
CA GLU A 476 0.48 -13.17 -4.51
C GLU A 476 1.60 -13.21 -5.56
N VAL A 477 1.21 -13.40 -6.83
CA VAL A 477 2.10 -13.37 -8.00
C VAL A 477 2.84 -12.03 -8.07
N SER A 478 4.12 -12.07 -7.70
CA SER A 478 5.10 -11.03 -7.99
C SER A 478 5.84 -11.43 -9.26
N SER A 479 5.73 -10.65 -10.34
CA SER A 479 6.44 -10.91 -11.59
C SER A 479 7.95 -10.80 -11.37
N THR A 480 8.62 -11.94 -11.21
CA THR A 480 10.05 -12.01 -10.85
C THR A 480 10.92 -12.53 -11.99
N THR A 481 11.20 -11.64 -12.96
CA THR A 481 12.41 -11.75 -13.78
C THR A 481 13.62 -11.69 -12.85
N ALA A 482 14.53 -12.66 -12.92
CA ALA A 482 15.59 -12.83 -11.94
C ALA A 482 16.81 -11.92 -12.19
N THR A 483 16.71 -10.64 -11.81
CA THR A 483 17.90 -9.80 -11.62
C THR A 483 18.64 -10.21 -10.35
N GLN A 484 19.95 -10.45 -10.47
CA GLN A 484 20.80 -10.86 -9.35
C GLN A 484 20.78 -9.82 -8.22
N GLN A 485 20.17 -10.15 -7.08
CA GLN A 485 20.18 -9.26 -5.92
C GLN A 485 21.46 -9.45 -5.13
N GLY A 486 22.45 -8.58 -5.38
CA GLY A 486 23.65 -8.44 -4.56
C GLY A 486 23.34 -8.26 -3.06
N PRO A 487 24.35 -8.45 -2.19
CA PRO A 487 24.15 -8.59 -0.75
C PRO A 487 23.36 -7.42 -0.16
N LYS A 488 22.24 -7.74 0.48
CA LYS A 488 21.32 -6.75 1.06
C LYS A 488 21.96 -6.10 2.30
N GLU A 489 22.66 -4.98 2.09
CA GLU A 489 23.26 -4.13 3.12
C GLU A 489 22.30 -3.89 4.28
N ARG A 490 22.59 -4.51 5.43
CA ARG A 490 21.78 -4.36 6.65
C ARG A 490 22.31 -3.17 7.44
N LYS A 491 21.43 -2.24 7.83
CA LYS A 491 21.84 -1.06 8.63
C LYS A 491 22.18 -1.46 10.06
N TRP A 492 23.18 -0.83 10.68
CA TRP A 492 23.49 -1.05 12.09
C TRP A 492 22.39 -0.52 13.03
N ASN A 493 22.19 -1.19 14.16
CA ASN A 493 21.25 -0.73 15.18
C ASN A 493 21.91 0.24 16.17
N ALA A 494 21.94 1.52 15.82
CA ALA A 494 22.55 2.59 16.64
C ALA A 494 21.96 2.76 18.06
N ARG A 495 20.85 2.08 18.41
CA ARG A 495 20.33 2.01 19.79
C ARG A 495 21.01 0.95 20.66
N LYS A 496 21.80 0.06 20.05
CA LYS A 496 22.67 -0.93 20.69
C LYS A 496 24.12 -0.67 20.28
N LEU A 497 24.53 0.59 20.35
CA LEU A 497 25.93 0.99 20.16
C LEU A 497 26.66 0.86 21.49
N ASP A 498 27.56 -0.12 21.55
CA ASP A 498 28.58 -0.19 22.60
C ASP A 498 29.69 0.81 22.27
N GLN A 499 29.91 1.80 23.14
CA GLN A 499 30.93 2.83 22.92
C GLN A 499 32.34 2.35 23.28
N GLU A 500 32.48 1.39 24.19
CA GLU A 500 33.76 0.88 24.66
C GLU A 500 34.33 -0.13 23.66
N ALA A 501 33.48 -1.04 23.16
CA ALA A 501 33.83 -1.91 22.04
C ALA A 501 34.17 -1.11 20.77
N LEU A 502 33.44 -0.01 20.50
CA LEU A 502 33.77 0.90 19.40
C LEU A 502 35.16 1.52 19.59
N ARG A 503 35.43 2.14 20.75
CA ARG A 503 36.73 2.76 21.06
C ARG A 503 37.88 1.74 20.97
N LYS A 504 37.74 0.56 21.58
CA LYS A 504 38.75 -0.50 21.55
C LYS A 504 39.07 -0.96 20.13
N SER A 505 38.04 -1.18 19.30
CA SER A 505 38.21 -1.57 17.89
C SER A 505 38.84 -0.46 17.05
N LEU A 506 38.50 0.81 17.30
CA LEU A 506 39.12 1.96 16.64
C LEU A 506 40.60 2.09 17.00
N SER A 507 40.98 1.98 18.28
CA SER A 507 42.40 2.03 18.71
C SER A 507 43.25 0.91 18.08
N GLN A 508 42.71 -0.31 17.99
CA GLN A 508 43.38 -1.44 17.32
C GLN A 508 43.50 -1.24 15.80
N SER A 509 42.49 -0.63 15.18
CA SER A 509 42.54 -0.27 13.77
C SER A 509 43.55 0.85 13.51
N TRP A 510 43.63 1.83 14.42
CA TRP A 510 44.54 2.97 14.35
C TRP A 510 46.02 2.56 14.43
N SER A 511 46.40 1.69 15.38
CA SER A 511 47.79 1.20 15.47
C SER A 511 48.24 0.37 14.26
N THR A 512 47.28 -0.16 13.49
CA THR A 512 47.53 -0.87 12.22
C THR A 512 47.68 0.09 11.03
N LEU A 513 47.10 1.29 11.11
CA LEU A 513 47.17 2.33 10.07
C LEU A 513 48.48 3.14 10.20
N LYS A 514 49.57 2.62 9.62
CA LYS A 514 50.81 3.40 9.46
C LYS A 514 50.61 4.56 8.47
N PHE A 515 50.45 5.78 9.00
CA PHE A 515 50.40 7.01 8.20
C PHE A 515 51.81 7.38 7.70
N HIS A 516 52.15 6.87 6.51
CA HIS A 516 53.19 7.45 5.65
C HIS A 516 52.65 8.76 4.99
N PRO A 517 53.48 9.62 4.38
CA PRO A 517 53.19 11.05 4.27
C PRO A 517 51.93 11.39 3.47
N THR A 518 51.40 12.60 3.71
CA THR A 518 50.14 13.10 3.14
C THR A 518 50.07 12.87 1.63
N PRO A 519 49.04 12.13 1.14
CA PRO A 519 48.82 11.92 -0.28
C PRO A 519 48.89 13.20 -1.11
N ASN A 520 49.69 13.18 -2.18
CA ASN A 520 49.77 14.26 -3.16
C ASN A 520 49.00 13.94 -4.46
N THR A 521 48.58 12.69 -4.66
CA THR A 521 47.72 12.29 -5.80
C THR A 521 46.27 11.99 -5.40
N ARG A 522 45.34 12.23 -6.33
CA ARG A 522 43.92 11.86 -6.22
C ARG A 522 43.74 10.38 -5.82
N SER A 523 44.42 9.48 -6.53
CA SER A 523 44.27 8.03 -6.37
C SER A 523 44.66 7.55 -4.98
N GLU A 524 45.70 8.16 -4.40
CA GLU A 524 46.13 7.85 -3.04
C GLU A 524 45.18 8.42 -1.98
N THR A 525 44.66 9.64 -2.19
CA THR A 525 43.59 10.20 -1.35
C THR A 525 42.35 9.32 -1.34
N GLU A 526 41.88 8.86 -2.50
CA GLU A 526 40.71 7.96 -2.57
C GLU A 526 41.00 6.59 -1.93
N ARG A 527 42.21 6.03 -2.09
CA ARG A 527 42.66 4.82 -1.40
C ARG A 527 42.70 5.01 0.12
N LEU A 528 43.17 6.15 0.62
CA LEU A 528 43.20 6.49 2.04
C LEU A 528 41.77 6.58 2.60
N VAL A 529 40.87 7.29 1.91
CA VAL A 529 39.45 7.41 2.28
C VAL A 529 38.80 6.02 2.36
N LEU A 530 38.97 5.19 1.33
CA LEU A 530 38.44 3.82 1.30
C LEU A 530 38.96 2.98 2.48
N THR A 531 40.25 3.10 2.81
CA THR A 531 40.87 2.34 3.90
C THR A 531 40.33 2.75 5.26
N VAL A 532 40.23 4.06 5.54
CA VAL A 532 39.66 4.59 6.79
C VAL A 532 38.17 4.27 6.91
N MET A 533 37.38 4.46 5.85
CA MET A 533 35.95 4.13 5.88
C MET A 533 35.69 2.62 6.03
N LYS A 534 36.58 1.75 5.51
CA LYS A 534 36.56 0.30 5.76
C LYS A 534 36.86 -0.03 7.23
N ALA A 535 37.88 0.59 7.83
CA ALA A 535 38.19 0.42 9.25
C ALA A 535 37.00 0.82 10.15
N ILE A 536 36.42 2.01 9.91
CA ILE A 536 35.22 2.49 10.63
C ILE A 536 34.05 1.51 10.47
N SER A 537 33.87 0.91 9.29
CA SER A 537 32.81 -0.08 9.04
C SER A 537 33.04 -1.37 9.83
N THR A 538 34.27 -1.88 9.91
CA THR A 538 34.64 -3.03 10.75
C THR A 538 34.37 -2.74 12.24
N SER A 539 34.76 -1.56 12.73
CA SER A 539 34.48 -1.15 14.12
C SER A 539 32.98 -0.95 14.39
N CYS A 540 32.18 -0.58 13.37
CA CYS A 540 30.72 -0.57 13.48
C CYS A 540 30.13 -1.99 13.61
N ASP A 541 30.68 -2.99 12.89
CA ASP A 541 30.25 -4.39 13.03
C ASP A 541 30.67 -5.02 14.36
N ALA A 542 31.82 -4.64 14.91
CA ALA A 542 32.25 -5.05 16.25
C ALA A 542 31.40 -4.44 17.39
N SER A 543 30.90 -3.21 17.20
CA SER A 543 30.20 -2.43 18.25
C SER A 543 28.66 -2.39 18.15
N MET A 544 28.06 -2.84 17.05
CA MET A 544 26.62 -2.80 16.84
C MET A 544 26.08 -4.01 16.05
N PRO A 545 25.01 -4.68 16.53
CA PRO A 545 24.34 -5.68 15.73
C PRO A 545 23.61 -5.07 14.52
N ARG A 546 23.82 -5.64 13.34
CA ARG A 546 23.06 -5.35 12.11
C ARG A 546 21.56 -5.62 12.32
N LEU A 547 20.69 -4.72 11.84
CA LEU A 547 19.24 -4.83 11.95
C LEU A 547 18.71 -6.07 11.21
N LYS A 548 18.17 -7.02 11.97
CA LYS A 548 17.45 -8.18 11.42
C LYS A 548 16.08 -7.74 10.90
N ASN A 549 15.74 -8.10 9.66
CA ASN A 549 14.40 -7.91 9.09
C ASN A 549 13.38 -8.87 9.76
N ARG A 550 13.01 -8.60 11.02
CA ARG A 550 11.84 -9.24 11.61
C ARG A 550 10.59 -8.71 10.91
N ALA A 551 9.82 -9.61 10.30
CA ALA A 551 8.42 -9.38 9.96
C ALA A 551 7.54 -9.38 11.23
N MET A 552 7.97 -8.64 12.26
CA MET A 552 7.19 -8.44 13.47
C MET A 552 6.12 -7.39 13.20
N HIS A 553 4.89 -7.69 13.62
CA HIS A 553 3.98 -6.63 14.06
C HIS A 553 4.76 -5.74 15.04
N ARG A 554 4.82 -4.43 14.76
CA ARG A 554 5.53 -3.48 15.64
C ARG A 554 4.94 -3.63 17.05
N PRO A 555 5.77 -3.95 18.06
CA PRO A 555 5.24 -4.21 19.39
C PRO A 555 4.61 -2.91 19.91
N VAL A 556 3.52 -3.05 20.67
CA VAL A 556 2.74 -1.90 21.14
C VAL A 556 3.62 -1.04 22.06
N TYR A 557 3.36 0.28 22.14
CA TYR A 557 4.28 1.24 22.78
C TYR A 557 4.65 0.92 24.24
N TRP A 558 3.84 0.12 24.95
CA TRP A 558 4.07 -0.37 26.31
C TRP A 558 4.85 -1.71 26.41
N TRP A 559 5.48 -2.16 25.33
CA TRP A 559 6.18 -3.45 25.28
C TRP A 559 7.69 -3.31 25.51
N THR A 560 8.16 -3.74 26.69
CA THR A 560 9.58 -3.71 27.08
C THR A 560 10.31 -5.03 26.76
N PRO A 561 11.66 -5.05 26.76
CA PRO A 561 12.43 -6.30 26.68
C PRO A 561 12.13 -7.26 27.84
N GLU A 562 11.91 -6.72 29.05
CA GLU A 562 11.50 -7.46 30.25
C GLU A 562 10.16 -8.20 30.03
N ILE A 563 9.16 -7.53 29.45
CA ILE A 563 7.87 -8.15 29.09
C ILE A 563 8.08 -9.27 28.03
N SER A 564 9.08 -9.18 27.17
CA SER A 564 9.46 -10.28 26.27
C SER A 564 10.02 -11.47 27.05
N ALA A 565 10.99 -11.25 27.94
CA ALA A 565 11.61 -12.30 28.75
C ALA A 565 10.60 -13.00 29.67
N LEU A 566 9.76 -12.24 30.38
CA LEU A 566 8.68 -12.77 31.22
C LEU A 566 7.66 -13.57 30.40
N ARG A 567 7.33 -13.12 29.17
CA ARG A 567 6.48 -13.86 28.24
C ARG A 567 7.14 -15.16 27.77
N GLU A 568 8.42 -15.13 27.42
CA GLU A 568 9.19 -16.29 26.97
C GLU A 568 9.28 -17.36 28.07
N ARG A 569 9.56 -16.96 29.32
CA ARG A 569 9.52 -17.83 30.51
C ARG A 569 8.10 -18.36 30.79
N CYS A 570 7.06 -17.54 30.63
CA CYS A 570 5.67 -17.97 30.77
C CYS A 570 5.28 -19.04 29.72
N HIS A 571 5.74 -18.90 28.46
CA HIS A 571 5.55 -19.92 27.42
C HIS A 571 6.43 -21.17 27.62
N GLU A 572 7.60 -21.05 28.25
CA GLU A 572 8.42 -22.19 28.65
C GLU A 572 7.71 -23.02 29.74
N LEU A 573 7.30 -22.39 30.84
CA LEU A 573 6.59 -23.06 31.94
C LEU A 573 5.26 -23.67 31.49
N ARG A 574 4.50 -22.98 30.61
CA ARG A 574 3.30 -23.57 29.98
C ARG A 574 3.63 -24.85 29.21
N ARG A 575 4.76 -24.89 28.47
CA ARG A 575 5.19 -26.08 27.73
C ARG A 575 5.64 -27.21 28.67
N ARG A 576 6.24 -26.91 29.83
CA ARG A 576 6.51 -27.92 30.88
C ARG A 576 5.19 -28.54 31.38
N VAL A 577 4.26 -27.72 31.87
CA VAL A 577 2.92 -28.16 32.34
C VAL A 577 2.16 -28.99 31.30
N THR A 578 2.25 -28.64 30.01
CA THR A 578 1.54 -29.35 28.93
C THR A 578 2.20 -30.70 28.57
N ARG A 579 3.47 -30.91 28.93
CA ARG A 579 4.22 -32.16 28.68
C ARG A 579 4.20 -33.12 29.87
N THR A 580 3.88 -32.65 31.06
CA THR A 580 3.77 -33.49 32.27
C THR A 580 2.49 -34.32 32.25
N ALA A 581 2.61 -35.63 32.52
CA ALA A 581 1.46 -36.54 32.56
C ALA A 581 0.45 -36.15 33.67
N LYS A 582 -0.85 -36.35 33.42
CA LYS A 582 -1.95 -35.87 34.29
C LYS A 582 -1.90 -36.34 35.74
N HIS A 583 -1.26 -37.47 36.02
CA HIS A 583 -1.14 -38.09 37.35
C HIS A 583 0.26 -37.93 37.99
N SER A 584 1.14 -37.11 37.40
CA SER A 584 2.48 -36.85 37.96
C SER A 584 2.43 -35.81 39.08
N SER A 585 3.07 -36.11 40.22
CA SER A 585 3.21 -35.20 41.36
C SER A 585 3.79 -33.82 40.98
N TYR A 586 4.73 -33.80 40.03
CA TYR A 586 5.35 -32.56 39.52
C TYR A 586 4.38 -31.63 38.77
N LEU A 587 3.20 -32.11 38.34
CA LEU A 587 2.21 -31.28 37.65
C LEU A 587 1.70 -30.14 38.54
N ALA A 588 1.51 -30.39 39.84
CA ALA A 588 1.12 -29.36 40.80
C ALA A 588 2.18 -28.26 40.94
N ILE A 589 3.46 -28.66 40.98
CA ILE A 589 4.61 -27.77 41.08
C ILE A 589 4.72 -26.88 39.83
N TYR A 590 4.81 -27.47 38.63
CA TYR A 590 4.90 -26.67 37.41
C TYR A 590 3.65 -25.82 37.16
N SER A 591 2.47 -26.27 37.60
CA SER A 591 1.25 -25.45 37.52
C SER A 591 1.30 -24.24 38.45
N SER A 592 1.96 -24.32 39.62
CA SER A 592 2.11 -23.17 40.52
C SER A 592 3.16 -22.18 39.98
N GLU A 593 4.28 -22.68 39.45
CA GLU A 593 5.29 -21.86 38.75
C GLU A 593 4.68 -21.10 37.55
N TYR A 594 3.89 -21.77 36.72
CA TYR A 594 3.21 -21.14 35.59
C TYR A 594 2.18 -20.08 36.04
N LYS A 595 1.43 -20.33 37.12
CA LYS A 595 0.52 -19.35 37.72
C LYS A 595 1.29 -18.12 38.22
N LYS A 596 2.46 -18.30 38.87
CA LYS A 596 3.34 -17.21 39.31
C LYS A 596 3.86 -16.40 38.12
N ALA A 597 4.54 -17.02 37.15
CA ALA A 597 5.07 -16.32 35.98
C ALA A 597 3.98 -15.59 35.15
N LYS A 598 2.75 -16.11 35.12
CA LYS A 598 1.59 -15.43 34.51
C LYS A 598 1.11 -14.23 35.33
N LYS A 599 1.19 -14.26 36.67
CA LYS A 599 0.92 -13.12 37.54
C LYS A 599 1.96 -12.02 37.31
N ASP A 600 3.24 -12.38 37.36
CA ASP A 600 4.38 -11.47 37.24
C ASP A 600 4.35 -10.72 35.89
N LEU A 601 4.18 -11.46 34.77
CA LEU A 601 4.00 -10.89 33.43
C LEU A 601 2.85 -9.87 33.35
N ASN A 602 1.71 -10.17 33.99
CA ASN A 602 0.57 -9.27 34.02
C ASN A 602 0.81 -8.03 34.91
N GLN A 603 1.59 -8.16 35.99
CA GLN A 603 1.99 -7.05 36.84
C GLN A 603 2.95 -6.11 36.10
N THR A 604 4.01 -6.61 35.46
CA THR A 604 4.92 -5.80 34.64
C THR A 604 4.20 -5.12 33.47
N ILE A 605 3.26 -5.80 32.78
CA ILE A 605 2.45 -5.18 31.72
C ILE A 605 1.58 -4.03 32.27
N LYS A 606 0.99 -4.16 33.47
CA LYS A 606 0.24 -3.08 34.11
C LYS A 606 1.15 -1.92 34.52
N ALA A 607 2.28 -2.21 35.16
CA ALA A 607 3.25 -1.21 35.61
C ALA A 607 3.83 -0.42 34.43
N SER A 608 4.31 -1.09 33.38
CA SER A 608 4.85 -0.43 32.18
C SER A 608 3.83 0.48 31.49
N LYS A 609 2.56 0.05 31.38
CA LYS A 609 1.47 0.90 30.88
C LYS A 609 1.25 2.15 31.75
N ALA A 610 1.30 2.02 33.07
CA ALA A 610 1.11 3.14 33.99
C ALA A 610 2.28 4.14 33.95
N THR A 611 3.53 3.66 33.95
CA THR A 611 4.72 4.51 33.83
C THR A 611 4.73 5.26 32.51
N LEU A 612 4.50 4.57 31.39
CA LEU A 612 4.45 5.21 30.07
C LEU A 612 3.25 6.14 29.89
N TRP A 613 2.14 5.94 30.61
CA TRP A 613 1.06 6.92 30.66
C TRP A 613 1.49 8.20 31.39
N LYS A 614 2.18 8.09 32.53
CA LYS A 614 2.77 9.25 33.22
C LYS A 614 3.80 9.97 32.34
N GLU A 615 4.65 9.25 31.61
CA GLU A 615 5.56 9.85 30.62
C GLU A 615 4.80 10.57 29.49
N ILE A 616 3.69 10.01 29.00
CA ILE A 616 2.86 10.63 27.95
C ILE A 616 2.22 11.94 28.44
N CYS A 617 1.78 12.02 29.70
CA CYS A 617 1.32 13.26 30.31
C CYS A 617 2.46 14.28 30.44
N ASN A 618 3.60 13.88 31.02
CA ASN A 618 4.75 14.77 31.25
C ASN A 618 5.44 15.24 29.95
N ASP A 619 5.29 14.50 28.84
CA ASP A 619 5.67 14.93 27.49
C ASP A 619 4.69 15.98 26.94
N LEU A 620 3.40 15.90 27.29
CA LEU A 620 2.32 16.74 26.77
C LEU A 620 2.49 18.21 27.20
N ASP A 621 2.94 18.42 28.45
CA ASP A 621 3.27 19.73 29.02
C ASP A 621 4.51 20.37 28.38
N LYS A 622 5.32 19.59 27.65
CA LYS A 622 6.59 20.01 27.04
C LYS A 622 6.54 20.11 25.52
N ASP A 623 5.79 19.24 24.86
CA ASP A 623 5.54 19.23 23.42
C ASP A 623 4.11 18.75 23.12
N ILE A 624 3.20 19.70 22.98
CA ILE A 624 1.80 19.49 22.56
C ILE A 624 1.66 18.83 21.17
N TRP A 625 2.73 18.72 20.38
CA TRP A 625 2.76 18.01 19.09
C TRP A 625 3.56 16.68 19.14
N GLY A 626 4.01 16.29 20.33
CA GLY A 626 4.89 15.16 20.60
C GLY A 626 4.22 13.78 20.55
N LYS A 627 4.67 12.86 21.42
CA LYS A 627 4.19 11.46 21.41
C LYS A 627 2.68 11.37 21.61
N ALA A 628 2.12 12.13 22.56
CA ALA A 628 0.71 12.16 22.88
C ALA A 628 -0.17 12.50 21.66
N TYR A 629 0.13 13.62 20.99
CA TYR A 629 -0.55 14.01 19.75
C TYR A 629 -0.45 12.90 18.69
N GLN A 630 0.74 12.32 18.49
CA GLN A 630 0.97 11.27 17.49
C GLN A 630 0.22 9.95 17.79
N ILE A 631 -0.10 9.65 19.05
CA ILE A 631 -1.03 8.59 19.45
C ILE A 631 -2.45 8.96 19.01
N VAL A 632 -2.95 10.14 19.42
CA VAL A 632 -4.32 10.60 19.16
C VAL A 632 -4.62 10.67 17.65
N VAL A 633 -3.74 11.26 16.84
CA VAL A 633 -3.91 11.30 15.38
C VAL A 633 -3.48 10.01 14.66
N LYS A 634 -3.26 8.91 15.40
CA LYS A 634 -2.92 7.56 14.91
C LYS A 634 -1.72 7.55 13.93
N LYS A 635 -0.74 8.43 14.13
CA LYS A 635 0.42 8.62 13.22
C LYS A 635 1.60 7.68 13.52
N LEU A 636 1.74 7.17 14.75
CA LEU A 636 2.84 6.25 15.14
C LEU A 636 2.99 5.00 14.24
N GLY A 637 1.94 4.59 13.52
CA GLY A 637 1.99 3.48 12.56
C GLY A 637 2.27 3.88 11.10
N LYS A 638 1.97 5.11 10.69
CA LYS A 638 1.84 5.52 9.26
C LYS A 638 3.16 5.84 8.55
N ALA A 639 4.19 5.04 8.83
CA ALA A 639 5.42 4.97 8.06
C ALA A 639 5.63 3.51 7.61
N ILE A 640 4.79 3.05 6.68
CA ILE A 640 5.16 1.94 5.80
C ILE A 640 6.21 2.52 4.84
N PRO A 641 7.42 1.94 4.72
CA PRO A 641 8.33 2.32 3.65
C PRO A 641 7.62 2.03 2.33
N GLU A 642 7.40 3.06 1.51
CA GLU A 642 6.70 2.90 0.23
C GLU A 642 7.43 1.81 -0.58
N ALA A 643 6.68 0.89 -1.17
CA ALA A 643 7.27 -0.19 -1.95
C ALA A 643 8.14 0.40 -3.06
N PRO A 644 9.34 -0.16 -3.34
CA PRO A 644 10.14 0.26 -4.49
C PRO A 644 9.27 0.22 -5.74
N LYS A 645 9.21 1.33 -6.49
CA LYS A 645 8.36 1.43 -7.67
C LYS A 645 9.01 0.68 -8.85
N PRO A 646 8.23 0.23 -9.85
CA PRO A 646 8.77 -0.32 -11.09
C PRO A 646 9.78 0.62 -11.75
N PRO A 647 10.85 0.11 -12.37
CA PRO A 647 11.88 0.96 -12.97
C PRO A 647 11.35 1.85 -14.07
N SER A 648 10.34 1.45 -14.85
CA SER A 648 9.68 2.35 -15.81
C SER A 648 9.17 3.64 -15.16
N ILE A 649 8.50 3.52 -14.01
CA ILE A 649 8.03 4.68 -13.23
C ILE A 649 9.22 5.42 -12.60
N MET A 650 10.21 4.73 -12.04
CA MET A 650 11.36 5.40 -11.41
C MET A 650 12.25 6.12 -12.43
N ASN A 651 12.47 5.56 -13.62
CA ASN A 651 13.23 6.19 -14.71
C ASN A 651 12.54 7.48 -15.16
N ASN A 652 11.22 7.46 -15.34
CA ASN A 652 10.45 8.65 -15.70
C ASN A 652 10.48 9.71 -14.59
N ILE A 653 10.39 9.29 -13.31
CA ILE A 653 10.52 10.20 -12.17
C ILE A 653 11.93 10.80 -12.10
N VAL A 654 12.98 10.02 -12.36
CA VAL A 654 14.36 10.51 -12.39
C VAL A 654 14.55 11.48 -13.56
N ALA A 655 14.06 11.17 -14.76
CA ALA A 655 14.21 12.03 -15.94
C ALA A 655 13.54 13.42 -15.76
N GLU A 656 12.37 13.52 -15.12
CA GLU A 656 11.74 14.82 -14.86
C GLU A 656 12.36 15.54 -13.64
N LEU A 657 12.78 14.81 -12.59
CA LEU A 657 13.32 15.41 -11.37
C LEU A 657 14.83 15.63 -11.39
N PHE A 658 15.57 15.10 -12.36
CA PHE A 658 17.02 15.22 -12.50
C PHE A 658 17.36 15.36 -13.99
N PRO A 659 17.14 16.57 -14.57
CA PRO A 659 17.39 16.79 -15.99
C PRO A 659 18.86 16.55 -16.35
N LYS A 660 19.09 16.07 -17.58
CA LYS A 660 20.45 16.01 -18.14
C LYS A 660 20.83 17.35 -18.74
N HIS A 661 22.01 17.82 -18.39
CA HIS A 661 22.66 18.98 -19.01
C HIS A 661 23.79 18.48 -19.94
N PRO A 662 24.32 19.33 -20.84
CA PRO A 662 25.52 19.00 -21.62
C PRO A 662 26.69 18.60 -20.71
N PRO A 663 27.65 17.80 -21.20
CA PRO A 663 28.93 17.63 -20.52
C PRO A 663 29.61 19.00 -20.34
N ARG A 664 30.19 19.24 -19.16
CA ARG A 664 31.06 20.39 -18.91
C ARG A 664 32.52 19.95 -18.91
N GLU A 665 33.42 20.86 -19.25
CA GLU A 665 34.85 20.66 -19.02
C GLU A 665 35.20 20.94 -17.56
N LYS A 666 36.25 20.30 -17.05
CA LYS A 666 36.66 20.44 -15.64
C LYS A 666 37.60 21.62 -15.47
N ARG A 667 37.34 22.47 -14.47
CA ARG A 667 38.13 23.68 -14.21
C ARG A 667 39.43 23.33 -13.47
N ASN A 668 40.56 23.72 -14.05
CA ASN A 668 41.90 23.43 -13.51
C ASN A 668 42.37 24.54 -12.56
N TYR A 669 41.96 24.44 -11.30
CA TYR A 669 42.35 25.38 -10.24
C TYR A 669 43.80 25.16 -9.76
N THR A 670 44.77 25.72 -10.49
CA THR A 670 46.17 25.78 -10.05
C THR A 670 46.31 26.68 -8.82
N ASN A 671 46.54 26.07 -7.65
CA ASN A 671 46.74 26.82 -6.42
C ASN A 671 48.20 27.32 -6.30
N SER A 672 48.35 28.59 -5.93
CA SER A 672 49.63 29.31 -5.91
C SER A 672 49.94 29.91 -4.54
N GLY A 673 49.24 29.48 -3.49
CA GLY A 673 49.42 29.92 -2.11
C GLY A 673 49.38 28.75 -1.12
N GLU A 674 49.75 29.03 0.12
CA GLU A 674 49.81 28.03 1.19
C GLU A 674 48.40 27.54 1.58
N ILE A 675 48.16 26.23 1.44
CA ILE A 675 46.87 25.62 1.77
C ILE A 675 46.72 25.52 3.30
N SER A 676 45.89 26.39 3.88
CA SER A 676 45.53 26.30 5.29
C SER A 676 44.82 24.97 5.59
N PRO A 677 45.39 24.04 6.38
CA PRO A 677 44.75 22.76 6.70
C PRO A 677 43.52 22.96 7.60
N PHE A 678 42.62 21.98 7.66
CA PHE A 678 41.60 21.93 8.71
C PHE A 678 42.24 21.56 10.05
N THR A 679 41.68 22.11 11.13
CA THR A 679 42.13 21.90 12.52
C THR A 679 41.21 20.96 13.29
N VAL A 680 41.74 20.32 14.34
CA VAL A 680 40.95 19.53 15.31
C VAL A 680 39.80 20.37 15.91
N LYS A 681 40.04 21.66 16.18
CA LYS A 681 39.04 22.58 16.75
C LYS A 681 37.87 22.83 15.80
N GLU A 682 38.13 23.08 14.50
CA GLU A 682 37.09 23.16 13.47
C GLU A 682 36.29 21.85 13.38
N LEU A 683 36.99 20.72 13.23
CA LEU A 683 36.39 19.38 13.12
C LEU A 683 35.46 19.06 14.30
N GLN A 684 35.94 19.25 15.53
CA GLN A 684 35.16 19.00 16.73
C GLN A 684 33.93 19.90 16.83
N ASN A 685 34.07 21.21 16.58
CA ASN A 685 32.96 22.16 16.64
C ASN A 685 31.92 21.86 15.56
N VAL A 686 32.35 21.58 14.35
CA VAL A 686 31.49 21.19 13.22
C VAL A 686 30.75 19.88 13.54
N ALA A 687 31.43 18.86 14.06
CA ALA A 687 30.81 17.58 14.44
C ALA A 687 29.73 17.73 15.51
N ARG A 688 29.92 18.60 16.51
CA ARG A 688 28.92 18.91 17.54
C ARG A 688 27.59 19.37 16.92
N THR A 689 27.62 20.17 15.85
CA THR A 689 26.41 20.68 15.17
C THR A 689 25.57 19.63 14.40
N LEU A 690 26.09 18.43 14.15
CA LEU A 690 25.33 17.37 13.48
C LEU A 690 24.17 16.87 14.37
N LYS A 691 23.00 16.59 13.78
CA LYS A 691 21.84 16.07 14.54
C LYS A 691 21.88 14.53 14.58
N SER A 692 22.08 13.98 15.78
CA SER A 692 22.02 12.54 16.05
C SER A 692 20.64 11.94 15.73
N GLY A 693 20.58 10.61 15.55
CA GLY A 693 19.32 9.90 15.29
C GLY A 693 18.70 10.12 13.90
N LYS A 694 19.38 10.81 12.99
CA LYS A 694 19.00 10.87 11.57
C LYS A 694 19.34 9.57 10.85
N ALA A 695 18.65 9.31 9.74
CA ALA A 695 18.91 8.13 8.92
C ALA A 695 20.25 8.28 8.17
N PRO A 696 21.08 7.21 8.10
CA PRO A 696 22.37 7.24 7.40
C PRO A 696 22.24 7.18 5.88
N GLY A 697 23.36 7.34 5.17
CA GLY A 697 23.48 7.44 3.71
C GLY A 697 23.32 6.10 2.98
N PRO A 698 23.96 5.94 1.81
CA PRO A 698 24.45 4.66 1.32
C PRO A 698 25.22 3.87 2.40
N ASP A 699 26.23 4.47 3.04
CA ASP A 699 27.15 3.87 4.01
C ASP A 699 26.48 3.01 5.11
N GLY A 700 25.32 3.43 5.58
CA GLY A 700 24.66 2.88 6.75
C GLY A 700 25.22 3.37 8.09
N ILE A 701 26.34 4.12 8.09
CA ILE A 701 27.10 4.49 9.30
C ILE A 701 26.35 5.55 10.11
N PRO A 702 26.00 5.27 11.38
CA PRO A 702 25.24 6.21 12.20
C PRO A 702 26.03 7.48 12.55
N THR A 703 25.33 8.63 12.57
CA THR A 703 25.91 9.92 12.96
C THR A 703 26.48 9.96 14.38
N SER A 704 26.05 9.06 15.28
CA SER A 704 26.67 8.90 16.59
C SER A 704 28.11 8.38 16.52
N VAL A 705 28.42 7.46 15.60
CA VAL A 705 29.78 6.90 15.43
C VAL A 705 30.73 7.98 14.91
N ILE A 706 30.32 8.70 13.85
CA ILE A 706 31.12 9.81 13.30
C ILE A 706 31.37 10.92 14.33
N LYS A 707 30.40 11.18 15.24
CA LYS A 707 30.62 12.10 16.36
C LYS A 707 31.66 11.60 17.37
N ILE A 708 31.61 10.32 17.75
CA ILE A 708 32.58 9.72 18.69
C ILE A 708 34.00 9.81 18.09
N ILE A 709 34.17 9.39 16.83
CA ILE A 709 35.46 9.51 16.13
C ILE A 709 35.92 10.97 16.09
N ALA A 710 35.05 11.91 15.70
CA ALA A 710 35.40 13.33 15.61
C ALA A 710 35.58 14.06 16.96
N GLN A 711 35.44 13.39 18.12
CA GLN A 711 35.87 13.93 19.42
C GLN A 711 37.08 13.15 19.96
N ASP A 712 37.00 11.82 19.95
CA ASP A 712 37.90 10.91 20.67
C ASP A 712 39.12 10.47 19.82
N PHE A 713 38.98 10.47 18.49
CA PHE A 713 40.01 10.09 17.52
C PHE A 713 40.01 11.06 16.31
N PRO A 714 40.18 12.38 16.50
CA PRO A 714 39.96 13.38 15.45
C PRO A 714 40.84 13.15 14.22
N ASP A 715 42.07 12.67 14.42
CA ASP A 715 43.10 12.54 13.38
C ASP A 715 42.73 11.51 12.30
N LEU A 716 41.94 10.48 12.64
CA LEU A 716 41.35 9.52 11.68
C LEU A 716 40.57 10.21 10.56
N LEU A 717 39.88 11.32 10.89
CA LEU A 717 39.09 12.07 9.91
C LEU A 717 39.86 13.30 9.42
N LEU A 718 40.66 13.95 10.28
CA LEU A 718 41.40 15.16 9.94
C LEU A 718 42.46 14.91 8.87
N ASN A 719 43.24 13.83 8.99
CA ASN A 719 44.26 13.46 8.00
C ASN A 719 43.64 13.21 6.62
N VAL A 720 42.46 12.56 6.60
CA VAL A 720 41.71 12.27 5.37
C VAL A 720 41.17 13.56 4.75
N TYR A 721 40.57 14.45 5.54
CA TYR A 721 40.02 15.72 5.05
C TYR A 721 41.10 16.70 4.59
N ASN A 722 42.27 16.70 5.22
CA ASN A 722 43.42 17.51 4.79
C ASN A 722 44.05 16.95 3.50
N ALA A 723 44.18 15.63 3.35
CA ALA A 723 44.58 15.02 2.07
C ALA A 723 43.58 15.34 0.94
N CYS A 724 42.27 15.30 1.22
CA CYS A 724 41.24 15.74 0.28
C CYS A 724 41.44 17.20 -0.16
N LEU A 725 41.64 18.12 0.81
CA LEU A 725 41.85 19.56 0.54
C LEU A 725 43.11 19.83 -0.28
N VAL A 726 44.25 19.21 0.08
CA VAL A 726 45.53 19.37 -0.63
C VAL A 726 45.45 18.84 -2.07
N THR A 727 44.70 17.76 -2.29
CA THR A 727 44.54 17.14 -3.63
C THR A 727 43.30 17.60 -4.40
N GLY A 728 42.58 18.63 -3.91
CA GLY A 728 41.35 19.15 -4.51
C GLY A 728 40.26 18.10 -4.77
N THR A 729 40.26 16.99 -4.02
CA THR A 729 39.52 15.77 -4.34
C THR A 729 38.42 15.51 -3.31
N PHE A 730 37.16 15.52 -3.76
CA PHE A 730 36.03 15.10 -2.93
C PHE A 730 35.70 13.63 -3.24
N ALA A 731 36.23 12.73 -2.40
CA ALA A 731 36.27 11.29 -2.65
C ALA A 731 34.94 10.68 -3.15
N THR A 732 35.03 9.91 -4.24
CA THR A 732 33.91 9.42 -5.05
C THR A 732 32.88 8.61 -4.24
N VAL A 733 33.31 7.91 -3.18
CA VAL A 733 32.39 7.22 -2.25
C VAL A 733 31.34 8.15 -1.66
N TRP A 734 31.72 9.37 -1.25
CA TRP A 734 30.81 10.37 -0.66
C TRP A 734 30.01 11.16 -1.71
N LYS A 735 30.36 11.02 -3.00
CA LYS A 735 29.60 11.60 -4.13
C LYS A 735 28.40 10.74 -4.54
N ARG A 736 28.30 9.51 -4.00
CA ARG A 736 27.13 8.63 -4.13
C ARG A 736 25.96 9.12 -3.27
N GLN A 737 24.76 9.17 -3.84
CA GLN A 737 23.56 9.69 -3.17
C GLN A 737 22.37 8.75 -3.35
N ARG A 738 21.75 8.29 -2.25
CA ARG A 738 20.60 7.36 -2.31
C ARG A 738 19.27 8.10 -2.30
N LEU A 739 18.51 7.98 -3.39
CA LEU A 739 17.21 8.62 -3.56
C LEU A 739 16.16 8.06 -2.59
N VAL A 740 15.39 8.95 -1.98
CA VAL A 740 14.16 8.67 -1.25
C VAL A 740 13.09 9.64 -1.73
N LEU A 741 12.01 9.15 -2.32
CA LEU A 741 10.87 9.97 -2.70
C LEU A 741 9.93 10.14 -1.50
N LEU A 742 9.51 11.38 -1.23
CA LEU A 742 8.40 11.68 -0.31
C LEU A 742 7.20 12.19 -1.11
N ASP A 743 6.02 11.61 -0.90
CA ASP A 743 4.77 12.10 -1.48
C ASP A 743 4.38 13.46 -0.85
N LYS A 744 4.01 14.44 -1.69
CA LYS A 744 3.53 15.76 -1.27
C LYS A 744 2.07 15.73 -0.78
N GLY A 745 1.34 14.63 -0.99
CA GLY A 745 -0.06 14.45 -0.62
C GLY A 745 -1.04 15.33 -1.40
N LYS A 746 -0.59 15.93 -2.51
CA LYS A 746 -1.34 16.86 -3.37
C LYS A 746 -0.88 16.68 -4.82
N GLY A 747 -1.71 16.07 -5.67
CA GLY A 747 -1.41 15.84 -7.08
C GLY A 747 -2.11 14.59 -7.62
N ILE A 748 -1.79 14.23 -8.87
CA ILE A 748 -2.21 12.96 -9.47
C ILE A 748 -1.22 11.87 -8.98
N PRO A 749 -1.66 10.80 -8.31
CA PRO A 749 -0.76 9.75 -7.81
C PRO A 749 0.18 9.22 -8.88
N LEU A 750 1.41 8.87 -8.47
CA LEU A 750 2.49 8.34 -9.32
C LEU A 750 3.09 9.31 -10.37
N THR A 751 2.68 10.57 -10.42
CA THR A 751 3.37 11.61 -11.23
C THR A 751 4.67 12.11 -10.56
N PRO A 752 5.74 12.45 -11.30
CA PRO A 752 7.00 12.91 -10.68
C PRO A 752 6.84 14.21 -9.89
N SER A 753 6.02 15.14 -10.42
CA SER A 753 5.66 16.40 -9.76
C SER A 753 5.01 16.21 -8.39
N SER A 754 4.36 15.07 -8.12
CA SER A 754 3.77 14.76 -6.80
C SER A 754 4.79 14.35 -5.73
N PHE A 755 6.05 14.06 -6.11
CA PHE A 755 7.10 13.69 -5.16
C PHE A 755 8.08 14.85 -4.86
N ARG A 756 8.63 14.86 -3.65
CA ARG A 756 9.84 15.59 -3.28
C ARG A 756 11.00 14.59 -3.21
N PRO A 757 12.03 14.71 -4.06
CA PRO A 757 13.20 13.85 -4.00
C PRO A 757 14.10 14.28 -2.83
N LEU A 758 14.50 13.34 -1.98
CA LEU A 758 15.54 13.53 -0.98
C LEU A 758 16.76 12.69 -1.33
N CYS A 759 17.93 13.32 -1.27
CA CYS A 759 19.23 12.68 -1.48
C CYS A 759 19.86 12.34 -0.13
N MET A 760 19.87 11.06 0.21
CA MET A 760 20.61 10.57 1.37
C MET A 760 22.09 10.46 1.01
N LEU A 761 22.95 11.21 1.72
CA LEU A 761 24.40 11.17 1.59
C LEU A 761 25.02 10.62 2.88
N ASP A 762 26.24 10.10 2.77
CA ASP A 762 27.03 9.53 3.86
C ASP A 762 27.39 10.56 4.93
N THR A 763 27.52 10.11 6.19
CA THR A 763 27.71 11.05 7.30
C THR A 763 29.11 11.66 7.32
N ALA A 764 30.14 10.90 6.92
CA ALA A 764 31.51 11.41 6.80
C ALA A 764 31.61 12.51 5.72
N GLY A 765 31.05 12.27 4.53
CA GLY A 765 30.94 13.30 3.47
C GLY A 765 30.24 14.57 3.94
N LYS A 766 29.13 14.46 4.70
CA LYS A 766 28.43 15.63 5.28
C LYS A 766 29.22 16.38 6.37
N LEU A 767 30.22 15.75 6.97
CA LEU A 767 31.11 16.41 7.93
C LEU A 767 32.14 17.26 7.18
N LEU A 768 32.72 16.73 6.09
CA LEU A 768 33.57 17.48 5.17
C LEU A 768 32.81 18.64 4.49
N GLU A 769 31.58 18.40 4.00
CA GLU A 769 30.72 19.48 3.47
C GLU A 769 30.53 20.62 4.47
N LYS A 770 30.47 20.33 5.79
CA LYS A 770 30.33 21.39 6.81
C LYS A 770 31.61 22.16 7.07
N LEU A 771 32.77 21.53 6.93
CA LEU A 771 34.07 22.20 7.02
C LEU A 771 34.25 23.17 5.84
N ILE A 772 33.96 22.69 4.62
CA ILE A 772 34.00 23.53 3.41
C ILE A 772 32.92 24.62 3.49
N GLN A 773 31.70 24.33 3.94
CA GLN A 773 30.64 25.34 4.16
C GLN A 773 31.07 26.46 5.12
N ALA A 774 31.86 26.15 6.16
CA ALA A 774 32.32 27.16 7.11
C ALA A 774 33.29 28.15 6.43
N ARG A 775 34.23 27.64 5.62
CA ARG A 775 35.17 28.46 4.85
C ARG A 775 34.49 29.22 3.73
N LEU A 776 33.67 28.54 2.93
CA LEU A 776 32.82 29.11 1.88
C LEU A 776 31.99 30.31 2.39
N ARG A 777 31.37 30.21 3.57
CA ARG A 777 30.64 31.35 4.16
C ARG A 777 31.56 32.47 4.64
N SER A 778 32.74 32.14 5.18
CA SER A 778 33.72 33.17 5.57
C SER A 778 34.24 33.94 4.35
N ASP A 779 34.50 33.25 3.24
CA ASP A 779 34.92 33.84 1.97
C ASP A 779 33.77 34.71 1.40
N ILE A 780 32.53 34.20 1.34
CA ILE A 780 31.33 34.95 0.91
C ILE A 780 31.09 36.20 1.77
N ASP A 781 31.09 36.07 3.10
CA ASP A 781 30.85 37.19 4.01
C ASP A 781 31.99 38.24 3.92
N SER A 782 33.21 37.86 3.52
CA SER A 782 34.34 38.79 3.36
C SER A 782 34.22 39.78 2.20
N VAL A 783 33.42 39.45 1.18
CA VAL A 783 33.12 40.33 0.03
C VAL A 783 31.76 41.06 0.17
N GLY A 784 31.18 41.06 1.36
CA GLY A 784 29.89 41.71 1.67
C GLY A 784 28.69 40.75 1.77
N GLY A 785 28.86 39.49 1.38
CA GLY A 785 27.84 38.44 1.48
C GLY A 785 26.74 38.49 0.42
N PHE A 786 25.71 37.67 0.62
CA PHE A 786 24.52 37.62 -0.26
C PHE A 786 23.65 38.90 -0.16
N VAL A 787 22.96 39.26 -1.24
CA VAL A 787 22.13 40.49 -1.33
C VAL A 787 21.12 40.59 -0.19
N GLU A 788 20.87 41.80 0.34
CA GLU A 788 19.94 42.03 1.46
C GLU A 788 18.49 41.54 1.22
N SER A 789 18.06 41.45 -0.04
CA SER A 789 16.77 40.89 -0.49
C SER A 789 16.71 39.35 -0.46
N GLN A 790 17.84 38.67 -0.26
CA GLN A 790 17.89 37.22 -0.05
C GLN A 790 17.56 36.88 1.40
N HIS A 791 16.36 36.34 1.65
CA HIS A 791 15.96 35.81 2.96
C HIS A 791 16.06 34.27 3.05
N GLY A 792 16.33 33.56 1.93
CA GLY A 792 16.43 32.12 1.88
C GLY A 792 17.68 31.58 2.59
N PHE A 793 17.49 30.64 3.54
CA PHE A 793 18.53 29.85 4.24
C PHE A 793 19.63 30.60 5.00
N ARG A 794 19.65 31.94 5.00
CA ARG A 794 20.67 32.76 5.69
C ARG A 794 20.48 32.81 7.19
N LYS A 795 21.59 32.89 7.93
CA LYS A 795 21.63 33.17 9.38
C LYS A 795 20.99 34.55 9.64
N LYS A 796 20.25 34.68 10.75
CA LYS A 796 19.47 35.88 11.14
C LYS A 796 18.35 36.33 10.18
N ARG A 797 18.14 35.72 9.00
CA ARG A 797 16.98 36.00 8.11
C ARG A 797 15.83 35.02 8.38
N SER A 798 14.60 35.44 8.08
CA SER A 798 13.40 34.60 8.21
C SER A 798 12.34 34.95 7.18
N THR A 799 11.38 34.04 6.98
CA THR A 799 10.18 34.27 6.15
C THR A 799 9.31 35.40 6.72
N ILE A 800 9.24 35.54 8.04
CA ILE A 800 8.51 36.63 8.71
C ILE A 800 9.15 37.98 8.38
N GLY A 801 10.48 38.10 8.48
CA GLY A 801 11.19 39.33 8.11
C GLY A 801 10.99 39.70 6.64
N ALA A 802 10.91 38.72 5.75
CA ALA A 802 10.62 38.95 4.34
C ALA A 802 9.17 39.44 4.14
N ILE A 803 8.19 38.76 4.73
CA ILE A 803 6.76 39.13 4.71
C ILE A 803 6.55 40.55 5.24
N ASN A 804 7.20 40.90 6.36
CA ASN A 804 7.13 42.25 6.94
C ASN A 804 7.72 43.31 5.99
N LYS A 805 8.80 43.01 5.25
CA LYS A 805 9.33 43.91 4.21
C LYS A 805 8.30 44.13 3.09
N VAL A 806 7.56 43.09 2.66
CA VAL A 806 6.46 43.26 1.69
C VAL A 806 5.38 44.18 2.25
N ILE A 807 4.90 43.88 3.47
CA ILE A 807 3.81 44.64 4.12
C ILE A 807 4.20 46.12 4.25
N GLY A 808 5.43 46.41 4.67
CA GLY A 808 5.97 47.78 4.74
C GLY A 808 5.86 48.51 3.40
N ILE A 809 6.44 47.96 2.33
CA ILE A 809 6.45 48.67 1.03
C ILE A 809 5.02 48.75 0.42
N THR A 810 4.12 47.80 0.73
CA THR A 810 2.70 47.95 0.37
C THR A 810 1.98 49.05 1.14
N ALA A 811 2.31 49.26 2.42
CA ALA A 811 1.78 50.37 3.22
C ALA A 811 2.33 51.72 2.72
N ASP A 812 3.63 51.79 2.39
CA ASP A 812 4.26 52.97 1.79
C ASP A 812 3.58 53.35 0.47
N ALA A 813 3.30 52.37 -0.40
CA ALA A 813 2.62 52.60 -1.68
C ALA A 813 1.15 53.06 -1.52
N TRP A 814 0.50 52.67 -0.42
CA TRP A 814 -0.87 53.07 -0.06
C TRP A 814 -0.94 54.40 0.71
N SER A 815 0.19 54.91 1.18
CA SER A 815 0.28 56.16 1.94
C SER A 815 -0.06 57.38 1.09
N GLY A 816 -0.51 58.46 1.76
CA GLY A 816 -0.90 59.72 1.12
C GLY A 816 -2.33 59.75 0.56
N SER A 817 -2.58 60.79 -0.25
CA SER A 817 -3.89 61.12 -0.83
C SER A 817 -4.32 60.12 -1.90
N LEU A 818 -5.64 60.01 -2.13
CA LEU A 818 -6.24 59.22 -3.22
C LEU A 818 -5.68 59.57 -4.61
N LYS A 819 -5.14 60.79 -4.81
CA LYS A 819 -4.46 61.21 -6.06
C LYS A 819 -2.97 60.84 -6.12
N SER A 820 -2.33 60.51 -4.99
CA SER A 820 -0.88 60.22 -4.89
C SER A 820 -0.53 58.77 -4.55
N ARG A 821 -1.53 57.92 -4.23
CA ARG A 821 -1.32 56.47 -4.03
C ARG A 821 -0.72 55.83 -5.27
N LYS A 822 0.21 54.90 -5.05
CA LYS A 822 0.90 54.16 -6.11
C LYS A 822 0.22 52.82 -6.33
N VAL A 823 0.08 52.42 -7.60
CA VAL A 823 -0.36 51.07 -7.98
C VAL A 823 0.70 50.07 -7.52
N CYS A 824 0.26 49.00 -6.86
CA CYS A 824 1.11 47.97 -6.28
C CYS A 824 0.83 46.64 -6.97
N ILE A 825 1.81 46.12 -7.74
CA ILE A 825 1.66 44.90 -8.53
C ILE A 825 2.56 43.79 -7.96
N LEU A 826 1.95 42.72 -7.48
CA LEU A 826 2.64 41.56 -6.89
C LEU A 826 2.84 40.46 -7.93
N LEU A 827 4.05 40.32 -8.49
CA LEU A 827 4.42 39.20 -9.34
C LEU A 827 4.99 38.05 -8.50
N THR A 828 4.49 36.82 -8.71
CA THR A 828 5.00 35.62 -8.03
C THR A 828 5.30 34.51 -9.02
N LEU A 829 6.56 34.08 -9.08
CA LEU A 829 7.03 32.94 -9.89
C LEU A 829 7.21 31.69 -8.98
N ASP A 830 7.18 30.46 -9.54
CA ASP A 830 7.65 29.24 -8.82
C ASP A 830 8.70 28.38 -9.58
N VAL A 831 9.90 28.10 -9.01
CA VAL A 831 10.94 27.27 -9.69
C VAL A 831 10.46 25.83 -9.75
N LYS A 832 10.33 25.28 -10.95
CA LYS A 832 10.17 23.84 -11.13
C LYS A 832 11.53 23.19 -10.85
N ASN A 833 11.58 22.32 -9.84
CA ASN A 833 12.73 21.45 -9.59
C ASN A 833 14.08 22.16 -9.25
N ALA A 834 14.01 23.31 -8.56
CA ALA A 834 15.12 24.24 -8.30
C ALA A 834 16.50 23.64 -7.99
N PHE A 835 16.59 22.82 -6.94
CA PHE A 835 17.88 22.31 -6.47
C PHE A 835 18.50 21.32 -7.46
N ASN A 836 17.67 20.57 -8.19
CA ASN A 836 18.15 19.49 -9.06
C ASN A 836 18.44 19.96 -10.49
N SER A 837 18.18 21.23 -10.82
CA SER A 837 18.26 21.80 -12.18
C SER A 837 19.18 23.02 -12.28
N ALA A 838 19.89 23.37 -11.19
CA ALA A 838 20.92 24.41 -11.22
C ALA A 838 22.16 23.89 -11.98
N LYS A 839 22.66 24.62 -12.99
CA LYS A 839 23.86 24.20 -13.71
C LYS A 839 25.08 24.27 -12.77
N TRP A 840 26.10 23.47 -13.03
CA TRP A 840 27.31 23.50 -12.22
C TRP A 840 28.25 24.65 -12.59
N ASP A 841 28.31 25.02 -13.87
CA ASP A 841 29.13 26.14 -14.32
C ASP A 841 28.58 27.48 -13.81
N ASP A 842 27.28 27.76 -13.96
CA ASP A 842 26.59 28.90 -13.33
C ASP A 842 26.88 29.04 -11.80
N ILE A 843 26.99 27.92 -11.07
CA ILE A 843 27.38 27.92 -9.65
C ILE A 843 28.86 28.31 -9.50
N LEU A 844 29.74 27.72 -10.30
CA LEU A 844 31.19 27.94 -10.21
C LEU A 844 31.57 29.36 -10.63
N ASP A 845 30.99 29.91 -11.69
CA ASP A 845 31.18 31.29 -12.15
C ASP A 845 30.80 32.31 -11.07
N ALA A 846 29.65 32.10 -10.41
CA ALA A 846 29.23 32.95 -9.29
C ALA A 846 30.22 32.90 -8.11
N LEU A 847 30.75 31.72 -7.79
CA LEU A 847 31.74 31.54 -6.72
C LEU A 847 33.12 32.10 -7.08
N GLU A 848 33.57 31.89 -8.32
CA GLU A 848 34.90 32.25 -8.80
C GLU A 848 35.02 33.76 -9.07
N HIS A 849 34.06 34.35 -9.79
CA HIS A 849 34.14 35.75 -10.24
C HIS A 849 33.47 36.74 -9.28
N ARG A 850 32.26 36.44 -8.78
CA ARG A 850 31.51 37.34 -7.89
C ARG A 850 31.90 37.18 -6.42
N PHE A 851 31.93 35.95 -5.89
CA PHE A 851 32.30 35.72 -4.48
C PHE A 851 33.80 35.53 -4.21
N ARG A 852 34.63 35.41 -5.27
CA ARG A 852 36.11 35.32 -5.19
C ARG A 852 36.61 34.25 -4.20
N ILE A 853 35.94 33.09 -4.19
CA ILE A 853 36.26 31.97 -3.31
C ILE A 853 37.69 31.48 -3.58
N LYS A 854 38.41 31.09 -2.52
CA LYS A 854 39.80 30.62 -2.62
C LYS A 854 39.91 29.37 -3.49
N LYS A 855 41.01 29.23 -4.25
CA LYS A 855 41.19 28.17 -5.25
C LYS A 855 41.13 26.76 -4.66
N GLU A 856 41.61 26.52 -3.43
CA GLU A 856 41.48 25.23 -2.74
C GLU A 856 40.02 24.90 -2.38
N ASN A 857 39.23 25.91 -2.00
CA ASN A 857 37.79 25.74 -1.75
C ASN A 857 37.03 25.52 -3.07
N LEU A 858 37.39 26.24 -4.14
CA LEU A 858 36.81 26.04 -5.48
C LEU A 858 37.10 24.66 -6.05
N ALA A 859 38.35 24.16 -5.99
CA ALA A 859 38.72 22.82 -6.43
C ALA A 859 37.88 21.73 -5.73
N MET A 860 37.73 21.86 -4.40
CA MET A 860 36.89 20.95 -3.61
C MET A 860 35.39 21.05 -3.95
N ILE A 861 34.89 22.21 -4.38
CA ILE A 861 33.50 22.39 -4.82
C ILE A 861 33.29 21.86 -6.24
N ASP A 862 34.23 22.09 -7.16
CA ASP A 862 34.21 21.57 -8.53
C ASP A 862 34.20 20.04 -8.55
N ASP A 863 35.12 19.40 -7.81
CA ASP A 863 35.13 17.94 -7.69
C ASP A 863 33.92 17.41 -6.89
N TYR A 864 33.40 18.17 -5.90
CA TYR A 864 32.15 17.81 -5.24
C TYR A 864 30.96 17.77 -6.19
N LEU A 865 30.84 18.73 -7.12
CA LEU A 865 29.76 18.77 -8.11
C LEU A 865 29.94 17.70 -9.19
N ASP A 866 31.18 17.44 -9.61
CA ASP A 866 31.53 16.44 -10.61
C ASP A 866 31.31 14.97 -10.18
N THR A 867 31.15 14.07 -11.17
CA THR A 867 31.14 12.60 -11.01
C THR A 867 30.15 12.04 -9.97
N ARG A 868 29.05 12.75 -9.70
CA ARG A 868 28.05 12.36 -8.69
C ARG A 868 27.06 11.31 -9.20
N THR A 869 26.89 10.24 -8.42
CA THR A 869 26.05 9.08 -8.78
C THR A 869 24.79 8.98 -7.90
N LEU A 870 23.61 8.98 -8.53
CA LEU A 870 22.30 8.83 -7.89
C LEU A 870 21.86 7.36 -7.86
N ILE A 871 21.81 6.77 -6.66
CA ILE A 871 21.37 5.39 -6.40
C ILE A 871 19.87 5.36 -6.18
N VAL A 872 19.15 4.63 -7.02
CA VAL A 872 17.68 4.59 -7.08
C VAL A 872 17.18 3.16 -6.86
N LYS A 873 16.34 2.95 -5.84
CA LYS A 873 15.82 1.62 -5.52
C LYS A 873 14.48 1.34 -6.22
N THR A 874 14.48 0.32 -7.06
CA THR A 874 13.34 -0.16 -7.88
C THR A 874 12.87 -1.54 -7.40
N THR A 875 11.80 -2.08 -8.00
CA THR A 875 11.36 -3.47 -7.77
C THR A 875 12.42 -4.51 -8.13
N GLU A 876 13.19 -4.26 -9.19
CA GLU A 876 14.20 -5.18 -9.75
C GLU A 876 15.56 -5.11 -9.03
N GLY A 877 15.80 -4.05 -8.27
CA GLY A 877 17.09 -3.80 -7.61
C GLY A 877 17.43 -2.31 -7.50
N SER A 878 18.66 -2.01 -7.11
CA SER A 878 19.22 -0.67 -7.22
C SER A 878 19.66 -0.42 -8.67
N ARG A 879 19.36 0.77 -9.21
CA ARG A 879 19.93 1.31 -10.45
C ARG A 879 20.71 2.57 -10.10
N GLU A 880 21.80 2.83 -10.81
CA GLU A 880 22.62 4.03 -10.62
C GLU A 880 22.53 4.95 -11.85
N PHE A 881 22.50 6.25 -11.61
CA PHE A 881 22.39 7.28 -12.64
C PHE A 881 23.48 8.34 -12.43
N GLN A 882 24.22 8.70 -13.48
CA GLN A 882 25.14 9.84 -13.41
C GLN A 882 24.38 11.16 -13.43
N MET A 883 24.81 12.10 -12.58
CA MET A 883 24.33 13.47 -12.57
C MET A 883 25.15 14.35 -13.52
N THR A 884 24.54 15.42 -14.01
CA THR A 884 25.18 16.47 -14.84
C THR A 884 24.82 17.89 -14.39
N ALA A 885 23.95 18.02 -13.39
CA ALA A 885 23.49 19.29 -12.83
C ALA A 885 22.89 19.07 -11.43
N GLY A 886 22.66 20.18 -10.73
CA GLY A 886 21.95 20.25 -9.47
C GLY A 886 22.79 19.93 -8.23
N VAL A 887 22.28 20.38 -7.08
CA VAL A 887 22.83 20.15 -5.74
C VAL A 887 21.91 19.18 -4.95
N PRO A 888 22.46 18.22 -4.19
CA PRO A 888 21.65 17.18 -3.53
C PRO A 888 20.60 17.74 -2.56
N GLN A 889 19.33 17.35 -2.69
CA GLN A 889 18.28 17.70 -1.71
C GLN A 889 18.47 16.94 -0.40
N GLY A 890 19.39 17.43 0.43
CA GLY A 890 19.86 16.77 1.64
C GLY A 890 21.35 16.96 1.91
N SER A 891 22.11 17.58 0.99
CA SER A 891 23.42 18.15 1.30
C SER A 891 23.32 19.28 2.33
N VAL A 892 24.45 19.62 2.90
CA VAL A 892 24.62 20.73 3.84
C VAL A 892 25.01 22.00 3.09
N MET A 893 25.86 21.91 2.05
CA MET A 893 26.28 23.05 1.22
C MET A 893 25.28 23.48 0.14
N GLY A 894 24.40 22.58 -0.33
CA GLY A 894 23.46 22.85 -1.43
C GLY A 894 22.60 24.12 -1.28
N PRO A 895 22.14 24.50 -0.07
CA PRO A 895 21.46 25.79 0.13
C PRO A 895 22.32 27.02 -0.20
N ASP A 896 23.62 27.02 0.15
CA ASP A 896 24.53 28.14 -0.10
C ASP A 896 24.94 28.21 -1.57
N LEU A 897 25.26 27.05 -2.17
CA LEU A 897 25.55 26.92 -3.61
C LEU A 897 24.36 27.37 -4.48
N TRP A 898 23.13 26.98 -4.10
CA TRP A 898 21.92 27.43 -4.79
C TRP A 898 21.63 28.92 -4.56
N ASN A 899 21.92 29.45 -3.37
CA ASN A 899 21.81 30.89 -3.14
C ASN A 899 22.79 31.64 -4.07
N ALA A 900 24.08 31.29 -4.08
CA ALA A 900 25.11 31.95 -4.89
C ALA A 900 24.73 32.08 -6.38
N ASN A 901 24.28 30.99 -7.00
CA ASN A 901 23.80 30.94 -8.39
C ASN A 901 22.59 31.86 -8.67
N TYR A 902 21.75 32.15 -7.67
CA TYR A 902 20.53 32.94 -7.82
C TYR A 902 20.64 34.34 -7.19
N ASP A 903 21.82 34.71 -6.69
CA ASP A 903 22.02 35.95 -5.94
C ASP A 903 22.21 37.17 -6.85
N GLU A 904 22.89 36.99 -8.00
CA GLU A 904 23.02 38.04 -9.04
C GLU A 904 21.67 38.43 -9.67
N LEU A 905 20.73 37.48 -9.77
CA LEU A 905 19.35 37.73 -10.24
C LEU A 905 18.58 38.73 -9.35
N LEU A 906 19.09 39.05 -8.16
CA LEU A 906 18.55 40.07 -7.25
C LEU A 906 19.12 41.47 -7.51
N GLU A 907 20.20 41.60 -8.28
CA GLU A 907 20.92 42.84 -8.56
C GLU A 907 20.68 43.38 -9.98
N ILE A 908 20.19 42.54 -10.92
CA ILE A 908 20.02 42.91 -12.34
C ILE A 908 19.25 44.24 -12.47
N PRO A 909 19.88 45.30 -13.03
CA PRO A 909 19.23 46.57 -13.25
C PRO A 909 18.23 46.46 -14.40
N LEU A 910 16.97 46.79 -14.12
CA LEU A 910 15.88 46.63 -15.07
C LEU A 910 15.83 47.83 -16.04
N PRO A 911 15.46 47.62 -17.33
CA PRO A 911 15.64 48.61 -18.38
C PRO A 911 14.78 49.87 -18.20
N LYS A 912 15.33 51.02 -18.57
CA LYS A 912 14.78 52.36 -18.28
C LYS A 912 13.70 52.86 -19.25
N GLN A 913 13.32 52.09 -20.27
CA GLN A 913 12.39 52.55 -21.30
C GLN A 913 10.92 52.36 -20.86
N HIS A 914 10.09 53.36 -21.16
CA HIS A 914 8.67 53.50 -20.81
C HIS A 914 8.34 53.72 -19.31
N THR A 915 8.28 54.99 -18.92
CA THR A 915 7.88 55.45 -17.57
C THR A 915 6.37 55.27 -17.33
N LEU A 916 5.95 54.14 -16.74
CA LEU A 916 4.61 54.01 -16.16
C LEU A 916 4.54 54.76 -14.82
N CYS A 917 4.06 55.99 -14.85
CA CYS A 917 3.91 56.84 -13.66
C CYS A 917 3.12 56.13 -12.53
N ASN A 918 3.63 56.23 -11.31
CA ASN A 918 3.00 55.74 -10.07
C ASN A 918 2.71 54.23 -9.99
N THR A 919 3.55 53.36 -10.58
CA THR A 919 3.50 51.90 -10.31
C THR A 919 4.77 51.41 -9.59
N ARG A 920 4.60 50.60 -8.54
CA ARG A 920 5.64 49.71 -7.99
C ARG A 920 5.26 48.27 -8.33
N ILE A 921 6.19 47.54 -8.93
CA ILE A 921 6.06 46.11 -9.24
C ILE A 921 7.02 45.35 -8.32
N PHE A 922 6.59 44.22 -7.79
CA PHE A 922 7.39 43.39 -6.90
C PHE A 922 7.61 42.02 -7.52
N VAL A 923 8.87 41.59 -7.63
CA VAL A 923 9.21 40.26 -8.12
C VAL A 923 9.53 39.34 -6.94
N PHE A 924 8.59 38.45 -6.65
CA PHE A 924 8.85 37.28 -5.82
C PHE A 924 9.18 36.13 -6.74
N THR A 925 10.35 35.52 -6.55
CA THR A 925 10.64 34.26 -7.21
C THR A 925 10.92 33.15 -6.22
N LYS A 926 10.39 32.01 -6.61
CA LYS A 926 11.23 30.91 -7.02
C LYS A 926 11.05 30.94 -8.58
N ALA A 927 12.03 31.10 -9.48
CA ALA A 927 11.76 31.32 -10.94
C ALA A 927 11.79 30.05 -11.84
N ASN A 928 10.90 29.89 -12.84
CA ASN A 928 11.13 28.95 -13.96
C ASN A 928 10.80 29.55 -15.33
N GLN A 929 11.83 29.65 -16.19
CA GLN A 929 11.80 30.04 -17.61
C GLN A 929 10.93 31.26 -17.97
N LEU A 930 11.59 32.41 -17.98
CA LEU A 930 11.26 33.50 -18.90
C LEU A 930 11.21 32.95 -20.34
N THR A 931 10.11 33.22 -21.02
CA THR A 931 10.11 33.36 -22.48
C THR A 931 9.80 34.84 -22.72
N LEU A 932 10.80 35.63 -23.10
CA LEU A 932 10.58 37.04 -23.41
C LEU A 932 10.01 37.13 -24.83
N SER A 933 8.69 37.20 -24.93
CA SER A 933 8.03 37.89 -26.04
C SER A 933 8.31 39.39 -25.92
N GLU A 934 8.45 40.07 -27.04
CA GLU A 934 8.88 41.47 -27.11
C GLU A 934 7.81 42.46 -26.64
N GLU A 935 7.70 42.68 -25.32
CA GLU A 935 6.98 43.82 -24.74
C GLU A 935 7.58 44.14 -23.34
N PHE A 936 8.27 45.28 -23.21
CA PHE A 936 9.04 45.65 -22.01
C PHE A 936 8.23 46.52 -21.04
N ILE A 937 8.43 46.31 -19.73
CA ILE A 937 7.86 47.12 -18.64
C ILE A 937 8.96 47.49 -17.63
N SER A 938 9.04 48.77 -17.26
CA SER A 938 10.08 49.34 -16.38
C SER A 938 10.00 48.87 -14.92
N LEU A 939 11.13 48.80 -14.22
CA LEU A 939 11.22 48.37 -12.82
C LEU A 939 12.45 48.97 -12.09
N HIS A 940 12.47 48.91 -10.75
CA HIS A 940 13.62 49.29 -9.91
C HIS A 940 14.12 48.11 -9.06
N SER A 941 15.44 48.07 -8.81
CA SER A 941 16.13 46.96 -8.13
C SER A 941 15.89 46.84 -6.63
N SER A 942 15.33 47.87 -5.97
CA SER A 942 15.03 47.85 -4.53
C SER A 942 13.89 46.90 -4.12
N ASP A 943 13.02 46.55 -5.06
CA ASP A 943 11.66 46.03 -4.80
C ASP A 943 11.53 44.51 -5.05
N VAL A 944 12.65 43.81 -5.26
CA VAL A 944 12.74 42.33 -5.39
C VAL A 944 12.93 41.68 -4.02
N ILE A 945 12.19 40.59 -3.71
CA ILE A 945 12.28 39.89 -2.42
C ILE A 945 12.13 38.36 -2.62
N PHE A 946 13.11 37.57 -2.16
CA PHE A 946 13.06 36.10 -2.25
C PHE A 946 12.58 35.45 -0.94
N ILE A 947 11.62 34.53 -1.03
CA ILE A 947 11.09 33.75 0.09
C ILE A 947 11.03 32.27 -0.29
N LYS A 948 11.65 31.40 0.52
CA LYS A 948 11.68 29.95 0.27
C LYS A 948 11.26 29.18 1.52
N TYR A 949 10.16 28.44 1.42
CA TYR A 949 9.68 27.52 2.46
C TYR A 949 10.53 26.24 2.48
N ALA A 950 10.72 25.69 3.69
CA ALA A 950 11.54 24.50 3.94
C ALA A 950 10.79 23.18 3.72
#